data_AF-A0A2S0NKB5-F1
#
_entry.id   AF-A0A2S0NKB5-F1
#
_cell.length_a   1.000
_cell.length_b   1.000
_cell.length_c   1.000
_cell.angle_alpha   90.00
_cell.angle_beta   90.00
_cell.angle_gamma   90.00
#
_symmetry.space_group_name_H-M   'P 1'
#
loop_
_entity.id
_entity.type
_entity.pdbx_description
1 polymer ?
#
loop_
_entity_poly.entity_id
_entity_poly.type
_entity_poly.pdbx_seq_one_letter_code
_entity_poly.pdbx_strand_id
1 'polypeptide(L)'
;MNKHSGFQSVMNAMVGAIMSIVGAVIQFLMIYWILKAYGSSVNGFIRISTALSLAVGSTEGALGIATVVLLMKPMANSDWITANEIISTSKTKYRQSIWIGIVIITAISFLYPLEMAVLPSLMNGTPIEMPEIIAISQQGGKAISVPISVWEMVGIIFILGFKQLVSTCFFGIYENIIMADQKSGTKKIIILFTDILVYGAFFLILNKAIDSQEFIHPIIPLIVLIVYGPIRGFMMKLYVKRYYTWIKYYPDFNNYALVNSTNKMFWSNLGQDVLINADLIILFIVLGTSGFKISSSLSLYLLIAFNLRIILTSLILGFREYFTSVLSKNGRLEWESYSKYELYTMVVAATAFIFMSMVSPYIVTGLYGQIIFDDFASRDISALAGQVQVVAQAEKQAVEFIFTSPIFSGIYGGTIALIILMQGQISLIQAKGKFGEVAKSVNIIAVSFLITEAVITFLIATLLKENNTLYIINTLKAFYIIKLFFMSVNYMYLWQYTWRFVTYNSTFKYVLSNFLCLIFPIVVSILINIFVILPRYPLVLFNAENVFKNSVTFAKLLQIFMFAMIITLGSSLVLPIILRPKVGLSMLLSLPILKQINNASKERTKLKRYEGAEINNIDLFAEQKETVAQEPEKAKNGKNSNSKNSPLFEQYNSFEKPKIYKIKSKSK
;
A
#
# COMPACT_ATOMS: atom_id res chain seq x y z
N MET A 1 -24.91 19.31 4.84
CA MET A 1 -24.23 18.00 4.76
C MET A 1 -25.21 17.04 4.09
N ASN A 2 -25.07 16.81 2.77
CA ASN A 2 -26.08 16.10 1.97
C ASN A 2 -26.14 14.61 2.33
N LYS A 3 -27.35 14.07 2.53
CA LYS A 3 -27.64 12.64 2.80
C LYS A 3 -27.08 11.70 1.71
N HIS A 4 -26.82 12.19 0.49
CA HIS A 4 -26.14 11.43 -0.58
C HIS A 4 -24.66 11.09 -0.31
N SER A 5 -24.00 11.76 0.64
CA SER A 5 -22.58 11.51 0.96
C SER A 5 -22.32 10.15 1.62
N GLY A 6 -23.27 9.63 2.41
CA GLY A 6 -23.09 8.37 3.14
C GLY A 6 -23.06 7.15 2.23
N PHE A 7 -24.03 7.05 1.30
CA PHE A 7 -24.09 5.95 0.33
C PHE A 7 -22.91 5.98 -0.64
N GLN A 8 -22.54 7.17 -1.14
CA GLN A 8 -21.37 7.33 -2.01
C GLN A 8 -20.06 6.99 -1.29
N SER A 9 -19.93 7.34 0.00
CA SER A 9 -18.77 6.96 0.82
C SER A 9 -18.66 5.45 1.00
N VAL A 10 -19.77 4.77 1.33
CA VAL A 10 -19.81 3.30 1.46
C VAL A 10 -19.53 2.61 0.12
N MET A 11 -20.12 3.08 -0.97
CA MET A 11 -19.87 2.54 -2.31
C MET A 11 -18.40 2.76 -2.73
N ASN A 12 -17.83 3.93 -2.45
CA ASN A 12 -16.41 4.23 -2.71
C ASN A 12 -15.46 3.33 -1.90
N ALA A 13 -15.83 3.00 -0.66
CA ALA A 13 -15.09 2.09 0.19
C ALA A 13 -15.18 0.64 -0.35
N MET A 14 -16.38 0.19 -0.72
CA MET A 14 -16.61 -1.15 -1.29
C MET A 14 -15.87 -1.35 -2.62
N VAL A 15 -15.98 -0.39 -3.54
CA VAL A 15 -15.23 -0.39 -4.82
C VAL A 15 -13.71 -0.34 -4.56
N GLY A 16 -13.27 0.35 -3.49
CA GLY A 16 -11.87 0.36 -3.06
C GLY A 16 -11.39 -1.02 -2.58
N ALA A 17 -12.22 -1.72 -1.79
CA ALA A 17 -11.91 -3.07 -1.33
C ALA A 17 -11.86 -4.06 -2.51
N ILE A 18 -12.86 -4.02 -3.41
CA ILE A 18 -12.88 -4.87 -4.61
C ILE A 18 -11.66 -4.63 -5.47
N MET A 19 -11.30 -3.37 -5.75
CA MET A 19 -10.08 -3.04 -6.48
C MET A 19 -8.83 -3.61 -5.82
N SER A 20 -8.73 -3.50 -4.49
CA SER A 20 -7.55 -3.98 -3.77
C SER A 20 -7.44 -5.50 -3.86
N ILE A 21 -8.57 -6.22 -3.77
CA ILE A 21 -8.63 -7.68 -3.91
C ILE A 21 -8.27 -8.10 -5.34
N VAL A 22 -8.89 -7.50 -6.36
CA VAL A 22 -8.61 -7.80 -7.77
C VAL A 22 -7.15 -7.51 -8.12
N GLY A 23 -6.64 -6.36 -7.65
CA GLY A 23 -5.23 -6.00 -7.81
C GLY A 23 -4.29 -7.03 -7.17
N ALA A 24 -4.61 -7.50 -5.96
CA ALA A 24 -3.84 -8.55 -5.29
C ALA A 24 -3.85 -9.86 -6.10
N VAL A 25 -5.01 -10.30 -6.59
CA VAL A 25 -5.15 -11.50 -7.43
C VAL A 25 -4.32 -11.39 -8.70
N ILE A 26 -4.40 -10.25 -9.41
CA ILE A 26 -3.59 -10.01 -10.62
C ILE A 26 -2.10 -10.10 -10.30
N GLN A 27 -1.65 -9.51 -9.19
CA GLN A 27 -0.24 -9.57 -8.83
C GLN A 27 0.21 -10.99 -8.44
N PHE A 28 -0.64 -11.78 -7.77
CA PHE A 28 -0.36 -13.19 -7.44
C PHE A 28 -0.24 -14.05 -8.70
N LEU A 29 -1.20 -13.90 -9.63
CA LEU A 29 -1.18 -14.55 -10.94
C LEU A 29 0.05 -14.12 -11.74
N MET A 30 0.41 -12.84 -11.71
CA MET A 30 1.61 -12.34 -12.39
C MET A 30 2.88 -13.03 -11.89
N ILE A 31 3.08 -13.20 -10.58
CA ILE A 31 4.25 -13.95 -10.10
C ILE A 31 4.19 -15.39 -10.56
N TYR A 32 3.06 -16.07 -10.37
CA TYR A 32 2.98 -17.50 -10.67
C TYR A 32 3.24 -17.77 -12.15
N TRP A 33 2.61 -17.02 -13.06
CA TRP A 33 2.73 -17.26 -14.51
C TRP A 33 4.14 -16.93 -15.00
N ILE A 34 4.78 -15.87 -14.48
CA ILE A 34 6.18 -15.55 -14.82
C ILE A 34 7.13 -16.61 -14.28
N LEU A 35 6.97 -17.03 -13.01
CA LEU A 35 7.80 -18.09 -12.42
C LEU A 35 7.69 -19.39 -13.20
N LYS A 36 6.47 -19.77 -13.59
CA LYS A 36 6.22 -21.00 -14.36
C LYS A 36 6.76 -20.92 -15.80
N ALA A 37 6.65 -19.76 -16.45
CA ALA A 37 7.09 -19.59 -17.83
C ALA A 37 8.62 -19.44 -17.97
N TYR A 38 9.26 -18.74 -17.02
CA TYR A 38 10.64 -18.25 -17.19
C TYR A 38 11.59 -18.54 -16.02
N GLY A 39 11.09 -19.03 -14.88
CA GLY A 39 11.89 -19.36 -13.71
C GLY A 39 12.12 -18.19 -12.73
N SER A 40 12.86 -18.47 -11.66
CA SER A 40 13.01 -17.54 -10.53
C SER A 40 13.90 -16.33 -10.84
N SER A 41 14.95 -16.50 -11.64
CA SER A 41 15.89 -15.46 -12.07
C SER A 41 15.18 -14.32 -12.82
N VAL A 42 14.35 -14.67 -13.81
CA VAL A 42 13.59 -13.72 -14.64
C VAL A 42 12.52 -13.01 -13.81
N ASN A 43 11.83 -13.74 -12.92
CA ASN A 43 10.89 -13.10 -12.00
C ASN A 43 11.61 -12.09 -11.08
N GLY A 44 12.75 -12.45 -10.50
CA GLY A 44 13.56 -11.54 -9.68
C GLY A 44 13.94 -10.27 -10.44
N PHE A 45 14.42 -10.44 -11.69
CA PHE A 45 14.72 -9.32 -12.59
C PHE A 45 13.52 -8.40 -12.84
N ILE A 46 12.36 -8.95 -13.24
CA ILE A 46 11.15 -8.17 -13.50
C ILE A 46 10.71 -7.42 -12.23
N ARG A 47 10.87 -8.01 -11.05
CA ARG A 47 10.48 -7.40 -9.77
C ARG A 47 11.36 -6.22 -9.40
N ILE A 48 12.68 -6.35 -9.54
CA ILE A 48 13.61 -5.24 -9.31
C ILE A 48 13.37 -4.13 -10.36
N SER A 49 13.20 -4.48 -11.63
CA SER A 49 12.87 -3.53 -12.70
C SER A 49 11.57 -2.78 -12.42
N THR A 50 10.55 -3.45 -11.89
CA THR A 50 9.30 -2.82 -11.46
C THR A 50 9.52 -1.87 -10.28
N ALA A 51 10.33 -2.25 -9.29
CA ALA A 51 10.65 -1.40 -8.14
C ALA A 51 11.41 -0.13 -8.57
N LEU A 52 12.39 -0.25 -9.46
CA LEU A 52 13.11 0.88 -10.05
C LEU A 52 12.18 1.79 -10.88
N SER A 53 11.26 1.19 -11.64
CA SER A 53 10.25 1.95 -12.41
C SER A 53 9.27 2.71 -11.51
N LEU A 54 8.91 2.16 -10.35
CA LEU A 54 8.05 2.83 -9.37
C LEU A 54 8.73 4.04 -8.71
N ALA A 55 10.06 4.01 -8.56
CA ALA A 55 10.80 5.17 -8.06
C ALA A 55 10.61 6.40 -8.95
N VAL A 56 10.50 6.23 -10.28
CA VAL A 56 10.18 7.30 -11.22
C VAL A 56 8.79 7.88 -11.00
N GLY A 57 7.82 7.06 -10.57
CA GLY A 57 6.46 7.52 -10.25
C GLY A 57 6.34 8.31 -8.94
N SER A 58 7.32 8.23 -8.05
CA SER A 58 7.30 8.91 -6.74
C SER A 58 7.38 10.44 -6.87
N THR A 59 8.14 10.95 -7.86
CA THR A 59 8.26 12.38 -8.18
C THR A 59 6.90 13.00 -8.48
N GLU A 60 6.06 12.25 -9.18
CA GLU A 60 4.73 12.68 -9.59
C GLU A 60 3.68 12.53 -8.49
N GLY A 61 3.85 11.54 -7.61
CA GLY A 61 2.94 11.31 -6.47
C GLY A 61 2.78 12.57 -5.62
N ALA A 62 3.87 13.32 -5.41
CA ALA A 62 3.84 14.60 -4.69
C ALA A 62 3.01 15.68 -5.42
N LEU A 63 3.20 15.84 -6.73
CA LEU A 63 2.42 16.78 -7.55
C LEU A 63 0.94 16.41 -7.56
N GLY A 64 0.63 15.11 -7.63
CA GLY A 64 -0.74 14.62 -7.59
C GLY A 64 -1.45 14.94 -6.29
N ILE A 65 -0.82 14.62 -5.14
CA ILE A 65 -1.37 14.90 -3.82
C ILE A 65 -1.57 16.41 -3.61
N ALA A 66 -0.58 17.23 -3.96
CA ALA A 66 -0.68 18.69 -3.83
C ALA A 66 -1.83 19.24 -4.69
N THR A 67 -1.95 18.78 -5.93
CA THR A 67 -3.03 19.15 -6.85
C THR A 67 -4.40 18.79 -6.26
N VAL A 68 -4.57 17.57 -5.75
CA VAL A 68 -5.83 17.14 -5.13
C VAL A 68 -6.18 18.02 -3.93
N VAL A 69 -5.24 18.23 -3.01
CA VAL A 69 -5.47 19.00 -1.78
C VAL A 69 -5.84 20.45 -2.08
N LEU A 70 -5.17 21.09 -3.04
CA LEU A 70 -5.45 22.47 -3.40
C LEU A 70 -6.72 22.62 -4.24
N LEU A 71 -7.12 21.61 -5.02
CA LEU A 71 -8.35 21.64 -5.81
C LEU A 71 -9.62 21.38 -4.99
N MET A 72 -9.53 20.66 -3.86
CA MET A 72 -10.71 20.33 -3.05
C MET A 72 -11.51 21.57 -2.62
N LYS A 73 -10.82 22.62 -2.13
CA LYS A 73 -11.49 23.83 -1.61
C LYS A 73 -12.12 24.69 -2.72
N PRO A 74 -11.43 25.05 -3.81
CA PRO A 74 -12.03 25.78 -4.92
C PRO A 74 -13.22 25.04 -5.54
N MET A 75 -13.14 23.72 -5.74
CA MET A 75 -14.26 22.96 -6.32
C MET A 75 -15.46 22.89 -5.37
N ALA A 76 -15.23 22.73 -4.06
CA ALA A 76 -16.32 22.78 -3.08
C ALA A 76 -17.01 24.15 -3.04
N ASN A 77 -16.26 25.22 -3.27
CA ASN A 77 -16.77 26.59 -3.28
C ASN A 77 -17.25 27.05 -4.68
N SER A 78 -17.20 26.18 -5.70
CA SER A 78 -17.50 26.53 -7.10
C SER A 78 -16.68 27.71 -7.66
N ASP A 79 -15.45 27.90 -7.15
CA ASP A 79 -14.51 28.90 -7.66
C ASP A 79 -13.71 28.32 -8.84
N TRP A 80 -14.28 28.49 -10.04
CA TRP A 80 -13.73 27.94 -11.28
C TRP A 80 -12.45 28.64 -11.75
N ILE A 81 -12.20 29.89 -11.33
CA ILE A 81 -11.03 30.65 -11.75
C ILE A 81 -9.80 30.08 -11.04
N THR A 82 -9.85 30.00 -9.71
CA THR A 82 -8.76 29.42 -8.91
C THR A 82 -8.56 27.94 -9.25
N ALA A 83 -9.64 27.19 -9.52
CA ALA A 83 -9.52 25.81 -9.98
C ALA A 83 -8.79 25.70 -11.33
N ASN A 84 -9.12 26.54 -12.31
CA ASN A 84 -8.46 26.56 -13.62
C ASN A 84 -6.99 27.02 -13.53
N GLU A 85 -6.66 27.92 -12.61
CA GLU A 85 -5.27 28.32 -12.32
C GLU A 85 -4.44 27.13 -11.82
N ILE A 86 -4.95 26.40 -10.83
CA ILE A 86 -4.29 25.21 -10.28
C ILE A 86 -4.15 24.12 -11.36
N ILE A 87 -5.22 23.80 -12.10
CA ILE A 87 -5.19 22.77 -13.16
C ILE A 87 -4.18 23.14 -14.25
N SER A 88 -4.14 24.40 -14.67
CA SER A 88 -3.22 24.85 -15.71
C SER A 88 -1.77 24.80 -15.26
N THR A 89 -1.49 25.24 -14.03
CA THR A 89 -0.16 25.14 -13.41
C THR A 89 0.27 23.68 -13.29
N SER A 90 -0.60 22.81 -12.77
CA SER A 90 -0.34 21.37 -12.67
C SER A 90 -0.03 20.79 -14.05
N LYS A 91 -0.81 21.14 -15.08
CA LYS A 91 -0.62 20.60 -16.44
C LYS A 91 0.72 20.97 -17.05
N THR A 92 1.17 22.21 -16.86
CA THR A 92 2.50 22.65 -17.29
C THR A 92 3.60 21.88 -16.55
N LYS A 93 3.44 21.65 -15.23
CA LYS A 93 4.39 20.87 -14.42
C LYS A 93 4.43 19.39 -14.80
N TYR A 94 3.30 18.76 -15.06
CA TYR A 94 3.24 17.40 -15.57
C TYR A 94 3.97 17.26 -16.91
N ARG A 95 3.82 18.24 -17.82
CA ARG A 95 4.58 18.25 -19.08
C ARG A 95 6.09 18.35 -18.87
N GLN A 96 6.55 19.12 -17.90
CA GLN A 96 7.98 19.16 -17.52
C GLN A 96 8.43 17.81 -16.93
N SER A 97 7.58 17.17 -16.11
CA SER A 97 7.85 15.87 -15.51
C SER A 97 7.98 14.74 -16.54
N ILE A 98 7.29 14.82 -17.68
CA ILE A 98 7.41 13.83 -18.77
C ILE A 98 8.88 13.71 -19.22
N TRP A 99 9.52 14.83 -19.51
CA TRP A 99 10.90 14.84 -19.98
C TRP A 99 11.87 14.30 -18.93
N ILE A 100 11.69 14.71 -17.67
CA ILE A 100 12.49 14.21 -16.56
C ILE A 100 12.30 12.70 -16.39
N GLY A 101 11.06 12.22 -16.45
CA GLY A 101 10.73 10.81 -16.34
C GLY A 101 11.32 9.97 -17.47
N ILE A 102 11.28 10.46 -18.72
CA ILE A 102 11.88 9.76 -19.87
C ILE A 102 13.40 9.62 -19.66
N VAL A 103 14.08 10.72 -19.30
CA VAL A 103 15.53 10.69 -19.05
C VAL A 103 15.88 9.71 -17.94
N ILE A 104 15.13 9.70 -16.83
CA ILE A 104 15.36 8.77 -15.73
C ILE A 104 15.10 7.31 -16.14
N ILE A 105 14.00 7.01 -16.84
CA ILE A 105 13.71 5.65 -17.29
C ILE A 105 14.78 5.16 -18.25
N THR A 106 15.15 5.97 -19.25
CA THR A 106 16.21 5.62 -20.18
C THR A 106 17.53 5.39 -19.45
N ALA A 107 17.88 6.25 -18.48
CA ALA A 107 19.07 6.05 -17.66
C ALA A 107 19.01 4.72 -16.88
N ILE A 108 17.91 4.43 -16.19
CA ILE A 108 17.72 3.17 -15.44
C ILE A 108 17.79 1.95 -16.38
N SER A 109 17.17 2.03 -17.57
CA SER A 109 17.17 0.96 -18.56
C SER A 109 18.58 0.57 -19.02
N PHE A 110 19.53 1.50 -19.08
CA PHE A 110 20.92 1.21 -19.42
C PHE A 110 21.81 0.93 -18.21
N LEU A 111 21.63 1.69 -17.11
CA LEU A 111 22.45 1.56 -15.91
C LEU A 111 22.24 0.21 -15.22
N TYR A 112 21.02 -0.31 -15.19
CA TYR A 112 20.73 -1.54 -14.45
C TYR A 112 21.35 -2.79 -15.11
N PRO A 113 21.21 -3.03 -16.43
CA PRO A 113 21.98 -4.11 -17.08
C PRO A 113 23.50 -3.90 -16.99
N LEU A 114 23.99 -2.65 -17.06
CA LEU A 114 25.41 -2.36 -16.89
C LEU A 114 25.91 -2.75 -15.49
N GLU A 115 25.14 -2.44 -14.46
CA GLU A 115 25.42 -2.84 -13.08
C GLU A 115 25.58 -4.37 -12.96
N MET A 116 24.75 -5.14 -13.67
CA MET A 116 24.85 -6.61 -13.71
C MET A 116 26.14 -7.11 -14.33
N ALA A 117 26.72 -6.37 -15.28
CA ALA A 117 27.99 -6.74 -15.91
C ALA A 117 29.17 -6.42 -14.99
N VAL A 118 29.13 -5.26 -14.33
CA VAL A 118 30.26 -4.71 -13.55
C VAL A 118 30.34 -5.31 -12.16
N LEU A 119 29.20 -5.48 -11.48
CA LEU A 119 29.16 -5.87 -10.07
C LEU A 119 29.78 -7.27 -9.80
N PRO A 120 29.54 -8.30 -10.62
CA PRO A 120 30.19 -9.61 -10.44
C PRO A 120 31.70 -9.53 -10.66
N SER A 121 32.16 -8.74 -11.63
CA SER A 121 33.59 -8.51 -11.86
C SER A 121 34.26 -7.85 -10.66
N LEU A 122 33.59 -6.89 -10.03
CA LEU A 122 34.07 -6.17 -8.85
C LEU A 122 34.10 -7.05 -7.58
N MET A 123 33.13 -7.96 -7.44
CA MET A 123 33.00 -8.84 -6.26
C MET A 123 33.77 -10.15 -6.37
N ASN A 124 34.00 -10.68 -7.58
CA ASN A 124 34.60 -12.00 -7.81
C ASN A 124 35.92 -11.94 -8.57
N GLY A 125 36.36 -10.77 -9.05
CA GLY A 125 37.59 -10.63 -9.84
C GLY A 125 37.51 -11.28 -11.23
N THR A 126 36.31 -11.63 -11.70
CA THR A 126 36.09 -12.21 -13.03
C THR A 126 36.17 -11.12 -14.10
N PRO A 127 36.55 -11.46 -15.35
CA PRO A 127 36.49 -10.50 -16.45
C PRO A 127 35.06 -9.95 -16.63
N ILE A 128 34.95 -8.72 -17.15
CA ILE A 128 33.66 -8.10 -17.43
C ILE A 128 33.05 -8.84 -18.63
N GLU A 129 32.10 -9.72 -18.34
CA GLU A 129 31.30 -10.42 -19.33
C GLU A 129 29.95 -9.72 -19.50
N MET A 130 29.33 -9.92 -20.67
CA MET A 130 27.98 -9.41 -20.90
C MET A 130 27.01 -10.10 -19.93
N PRO A 131 26.10 -9.36 -19.29
CA PRO A 131 25.23 -9.92 -18.26
C PRO A 131 24.22 -10.87 -18.91
N GLU A 132 24.25 -12.14 -18.50
CA GLU A 132 23.31 -13.15 -18.97
C GLU A 132 22.38 -13.58 -17.83
N ILE A 133 21.07 -13.36 -18.03
CA ILE A 133 20.03 -13.95 -17.19
C ILE A 133 19.56 -15.22 -17.87
N ILE A 134 19.73 -16.36 -17.20
CA ILE A 134 19.28 -17.65 -17.72
C ILE A 134 17.78 -17.78 -17.40
N ALA A 135 16.94 -17.82 -18.43
CA ALA A 135 15.55 -18.22 -18.33
C ALA A 135 15.43 -19.74 -18.36
N ILE A 136 14.62 -20.31 -17.47
CA ILE A 136 14.34 -21.75 -17.45
C ILE A 136 12.87 -21.90 -17.86
N SER A 137 12.64 -22.49 -19.03
CA SER A 137 11.29 -22.79 -19.53
C SER A 137 11.11 -24.28 -19.73
N GLN A 138 9.91 -24.78 -19.47
CA GLN A 138 9.54 -26.16 -19.79
C GLN A 138 8.95 -26.20 -21.20
N GLN A 139 9.66 -26.80 -22.17
CA GLN A 139 9.15 -27.04 -23.52
C GLN A 139 8.87 -28.53 -23.71
N GLY A 140 7.62 -28.88 -24.00
CA GLY A 140 7.23 -30.27 -24.28
C GLY A 140 7.64 -31.27 -23.19
N GLY A 141 7.71 -30.82 -21.92
CA GLY A 141 8.14 -31.64 -20.78
C GLY A 141 9.66 -31.68 -20.51
N LYS A 142 10.49 -30.96 -21.26
CA LYS A 142 11.94 -30.82 -20.99
C LYS A 142 12.28 -29.39 -20.57
N ALA A 143 13.12 -29.24 -19.54
CA ALA A 143 13.63 -27.94 -19.11
C ALA A 143 14.74 -27.48 -20.06
N ILE A 144 14.56 -26.31 -20.67
CA ILE A 144 15.57 -25.66 -21.53
C ILE A 144 15.98 -24.35 -20.88
N SER A 145 17.29 -24.17 -20.77
CA SER A 145 17.94 -22.94 -20.31
C SER A 145 18.26 -22.05 -21.50
N VAL A 146 17.62 -20.88 -21.60
CA VAL A 146 17.87 -19.89 -22.67
C VAL A 146 18.41 -18.60 -22.04
N PRO A 147 19.59 -18.10 -22.44
CA PRO A 147 20.08 -16.82 -21.97
C PRO A 147 19.24 -15.68 -22.58
N ILE A 148 18.83 -14.74 -21.73
CA ILE A 148 18.17 -13.50 -22.14
C ILE A 148 19.26 -12.51 -22.54
N SER A 149 19.07 -11.89 -23.70
CA SER A 149 20.01 -10.92 -24.24
C SER A 149 19.86 -9.54 -23.60
N VAL A 150 20.94 -8.75 -23.62
CA VAL A 150 20.98 -7.43 -22.96
C VAL A 150 19.94 -6.46 -23.53
N TRP A 151 19.69 -6.47 -24.84
CA TRP A 151 18.71 -5.58 -25.46
C TRP A 151 17.28 -5.89 -24.97
N GLU A 152 16.97 -7.17 -24.69
CA GLU A 152 15.69 -7.57 -24.12
C GLU A 152 15.53 -7.07 -22.69
N MET A 153 16.60 -7.13 -21.89
CA MET A 153 16.60 -6.58 -20.53
C MET A 153 16.31 -5.08 -20.54
N VAL A 154 17.03 -4.32 -21.37
CA VAL A 154 16.81 -2.88 -21.58
C VAL A 154 15.36 -2.62 -21.98
N GLY A 155 14.85 -3.39 -22.95
CA GLY A 155 13.47 -3.29 -23.44
C GLY A 155 12.44 -3.54 -22.36
N ILE A 156 12.61 -4.58 -21.53
CA ILE A 156 11.70 -4.91 -20.42
C ILE A 156 11.63 -3.76 -19.40
N ILE A 157 12.78 -3.23 -18.98
CA ILE A 157 12.83 -2.12 -18.02
C ILE A 157 12.14 -0.89 -18.62
N PHE A 158 12.42 -0.60 -19.90
CA PHE A 158 11.81 0.53 -20.58
C PHE A 158 10.29 0.38 -20.67
N ILE A 159 9.77 -0.81 -20.99
CA ILE A 159 8.33 -1.10 -21.05
C ILE A 159 7.66 -0.86 -19.70
N LEU A 160 8.25 -1.38 -18.61
CA LEU A 160 7.72 -1.23 -17.25
C LEU A 160 7.72 0.24 -16.80
N GLY A 161 8.82 0.95 -17.07
CA GLY A 161 8.93 2.39 -16.81
C GLY A 161 7.96 3.21 -17.64
N PHE A 162 7.87 2.94 -18.94
CA PHE A 162 7.00 3.65 -19.88
C PHE A 162 5.53 3.51 -19.51
N LYS A 163 5.09 2.30 -19.15
CA LYS A 163 3.73 2.07 -18.61
C LYS A 163 3.43 3.01 -17.46
N GLN A 164 4.35 3.12 -16.50
CA GLN A 164 4.18 3.97 -15.32
C GLN A 164 4.13 5.44 -15.73
N LEU A 165 5.12 5.91 -16.49
CA LEU A 165 5.24 7.30 -16.94
C LEU A 165 4.01 7.76 -17.72
N VAL A 166 3.51 6.99 -18.68
CA VAL A 166 2.33 7.41 -19.44
C VAL A 166 1.11 7.51 -18.53
N SER A 167 0.91 6.53 -17.64
CA SER A 167 -0.23 6.54 -16.73
C SER A 167 -0.22 7.74 -15.79
N THR A 168 0.95 8.11 -15.26
CA THR A 168 1.07 9.15 -14.24
C THR A 168 1.29 10.53 -14.87
N CYS A 169 2.27 10.68 -15.76
CA CYS A 169 2.67 12.00 -16.25
C CYS A 169 1.67 12.58 -17.24
N PHE A 170 1.25 11.78 -18.23
CA PHE A 170 0.41 12.29 -19.31
C PHE A 170 -1.05 12.49 -18.87
N PHE A 171 -1.53 11.62 -17.98
CA PHE A 171 -2.95 11.55 -17.63
C PHE A 171 -3.25 11.78 -16.14
N GLY A 172 -2.24 11.93 -15.27
CA GLY A 172 -2.41 12.11 -13.83
C GLY A 172 -3.23 13.33 -13.44
N ILE A 173 -3.24 14.40 -14.25
CA ILE A 173 -4.07 15.59 -14.00
C ILE A 173 -5.55 15.23 -13.97
N TYR A 174 -6.01 14.44 -14.94
CA TYR A 174 -7.40 14.01 -15.04
C TYR A 174 -7.79 13.14 -13.83
N GLU A 175 -6.85 12.34 -13.36
CA GLU A 175 -7.00 11.54 -12.15
C GLU A 175 -7.17 12.41 -10.91
N ASN A 176 -6.32 13.43 -10.75
CA ASN A 176 -6.39 14.34 -9.62
C ASN A 176 -7.70 15.12 -9.57
N ILE A 177 -8.24 15.53 -10.73
CA ILE A 177 -9.51 16.25 -10.82
C ILE A 177 -10.66 15.37 -10.28
N ILE A 178 -10.75 14.12 -10.73
CA ILE A 178 -11.78 13.18 -10.24
C ILE A 178 -11.62 12.91 -8.74
N MET A 179 -10.38 12.80 -8.26
CA MET A 179 -10.10 12.58 -6.84
C MET A 179 -10.50 13.79 -5.98
N ALA A 180 -10.23 15.00 -6.45
CA ALA A 180 -10.54 16.21 -5.70
C ALA A 180 -12.06 16.49 -5.63
N ASP A 181 -12.85 15.99 -6.59
CA ASP A 181 -14.33 16.01 -6.56
C ASP A 181 -14.94 14.83 -5.77
N GLN A 182 -14.13 14.10 -4.99
CA GLN A 182 -14.54 12.96 -4.16
C GLN A 182 -15.20 11.78 -4.91
N LYS A 183 -15.17 11.77 -6.24
CA LYS A 183 -15.67 10.68 -7.11
C LYS A 183 -14.61 9.59 -7.32
N SER A 184 -13.91 9.22 -6.25
CA SER A 184 -12.84 8.23 -6.29
C SER A 184 -13.30 6.85 -6.79
N GLY A 185 -14.58 6.50 -6.60
CA GLY A 185 -15.17 5.27 -7.14
C GLY A 185 -15.09 5.17 -8.66
N THR A 186 -15.35 6.26 -9.39
CA THR A 186 -15.29 6.26 -10.87
C THR A 186 -13.85 6.06 -11.36
N LYS A 187 -12.89 6.77 -10.75
CA LYS A 187 -11.46 6.53 -10.98
C LYS A 187 -11.14 5.05 -10.81
N LYS A 188 -11.63 4.45 -9.72
CA LYS A 188 -11.33 3.06 -9.39
C LYS A 188 -11.90 2.09 -10.42
N ILE A 189 -13.12 2.31 -10.90
CA ILE A 189 -13.74 1.46 -11.93
C ILE A 189 -12.95 1.50 -13.24
N ILE A 190 -12.49 2.68 -13.68
CA ILE A 190 -11.69 2.81 -14.91
C ILE A 190 -10.36 2.04 -14.80
N ILE A 191 -9.69 2.14 -13.65
CA ILE A 191 -8.46 1.39 -13.37
C ILE A 191 -8.73 -0.11 -13.38
N LEU A 192 -9.77 -0.57 -12.68
CA LEU A 192 -10.13 -1.99 -12.61
C LEU A 192 -10.45 -2.57 -13.99
N PHE A 193 -11.20 -1.84 -14.82
CA PHE A 193 -11.49 -2.26 -16.19
C PHE A 193 -10.21 -2.39 -17.02
N THR A 194 -9.30 -1.41 -16.91
CA THR A 194 -8.03 -1.45 -17.63
C THR A 194 -7.14 -2.60 -17.15
N ASP A 195 -7.10 -2.83 -15.82
CA ASP A 195 -6.35 -3.94 -15.22
C ASP A 195 -6.84 -5.28 -15.78
N ILE A 196 -8.15 -5.54 -15.77
CA ILE A 196 -8.70 -6.80 -16.29
C ILE A 196 -8.38 -7.00 -17.78
N LEU A 197 -8.55 -5.95 -18.60
CA LEU A 197 -8.31 -6.04 -20.04
C LEU A 197 -6.83 -6.35 -20.34
N VAL A 198 -5.93 -5.52 -19.81
CA VAL A 198 -4.50 -5.59 -20.17
C VAL A 198 -3.81 -6.77 -19.51
N TYR A 199 -4.07 -7.03 -18.23
CA TYR A 199 -3.50 -8.20 -17.56
C TYR A 199 -4.14 -9.50 -18.05
N GLY A 200 -5.43 -9.48 -18.43
CA GLY A 200 -6.06 -10.61 -19.12
C GLY A 200 -5.32 -10.97 -20.41
N ALA A 201 -5.05 -10.00 -21.29
CA ALA A 201 -4.26 -10.21 -22.49
C ALA A 201 -2.83 -10.68 -22.19
N PHE A 202 -2.17 -10.09 -21.18
CA PHE A 202 -0.85 -10.51 -20.71
C PHE A 202 -0.82 -11.99 -20.28
N PHE A 203 -1.81 -12.44 -19.51
CA PHE A 203 -1.90 -13.84 -19.06
C PHE A 203 -2.19 -14.81 -20.21
N LEU A 204 -2.97 -14.40 -21.21
CA LEU A 204 -3.21 -15.22 -22.40
C LEU A 204 -1.91 -15.48 -23.19
N ILE A 205 -1.07 -14.46 -23.34
CA ILE A 205 0.23 -14.62 -24.03
C ILE A 205 1.19 -15.45 -23.18
N LEU A 206 1.23 -15.25 -21.86
CA LEU A 206 2.05 -16.08 -20.97
C LEU A 206 1.61 -17.55 -20.99
N ASN A 207 0.31 -17.82 -21.04
CA ASN A 207 -0.17 -19.20 -21.15
C ASN A 207 0.27 -19.85 -22.46
N LYS A 208 0.21 -19.08 -23.57
CA LYS A 208 0.75 -19.53 -24.85
C LYS A 208 2.26 -19.80 -24.79
N ALA A 209 3.02 -19.00 -24.04
CA ALA A 209 4.46 -19.20 -23.85
C ALA A 209 4.80 -20.45 -23.04
N ILE A 210 3.89 -20.91 -22.17
CA ILE A 210 4.05 -22.15 -21.40
C ILE A 210 3.71 -23.37 -22.27
N ASP A 211 2.68 -23.27 -23.11
CA ASP A 211 2.20 -24.39 -23.92
C ASP A 211 2.94 -24.56 -25.27
N SER A 212 3.64 -23.52 -25.75
CA SER A 212 4.32 -23.55 -27.04
C SER A 212 5.56 -24.44 -27.06
N GLN A 213 5.79 -25.12 -28.19
CA GLN A 213 7.03 -25.87 -28.43
C GLN A 213 8.24 -24.95 -28.68
N GLU A 214 8.02 -23.70 -29.07
CA GLU A 214 9.05 -22.69 -29.28
C GLU A 214 9.22 -21.79 -28.04
N PHE A 215 10.45 -21.30 -27.81
CA PHE A 215 10.75 -20.39 -26.71
C PHE A 215 10.22 -19.00 -27.03
N ILE A 216 9.19 -18.55 -26.32
CA ILE A 216 8.70 -17.19 -26.45
C ILE A 216 9.46 -16.30 -25.48
N HIS A 217 10.32 -15.43 -26.02
CA HIS A 217 11.11 -14.49 -25.23
C HIS A 217 10.25 -13.61 -24.29
N PRO A 218 10.69 -13.34 -23.04
CA PRO A 218 9.90 -12.62 -22.02
C PRO A 218 9.43 -11.22 -22.41
N ILE A 219 10.11 -10.58 -23.35
CA ILE A 219 9.73 -9.26 -23.85
C ILE A 219 8.36 -9.28 -24.56
N ILE A 220 8.01 -10.38 -25.22
CA ILE A 220 6.78 -10.50 -26.03
C ILE A 220 5.52 -10.36 -25.16
N PRO A 221 5.33 -11.13 -24.07
CA PRO A 221 4.22 -10.90 -23.15
C PRO A 221 4.21 -9.48 -22.58
N LEU A 222 5.37 -8.96 -22.20
CA LEU A 222 5.49 -7.67 -21.53
C LEU A 222 5.12 -6.47 -22.42
N ILE A 223 5.28 -6.56 -23.75
CA ILE A 223 4.90 -5.50 -24.71
C ILE A 223 3.43 -5.06 -24.52
N VAL A 224 2.54 -5.97 -24.15
CA VAL A 224 1.12 -5.64 -23.88
C VAL A 224 0.96 -4.57 -22.80
N LEU A 225 1.90 -4.49 -21.85
CA LEU A 225 1.87 -3.50 -20.77
C LEU A 225 2.06 -2.05 -21.26
N ILE A 226 2.66 -1.83 -22.44
CA ILE A 226 2.78 -0.48 -23.03
C ILE A 226 1.40 0.15 -23.22
N VAL A 227 0.41 -0.66 -23.61
CA VAL A 227 -0.95 -0.20 -23.94
C VAL A 227 -1.75 0.20 -22.68
N TYR A 228 -1.29 -0.21 -21.49
CA TYR A 228 -1.93 0.08 -20.21
C TYR A 228 -2.14 1.57 -19.94
N GLY A 229 -1.06 2.35 -20.02
CA GLY A 229 -1.07 3.78 -19.72
C GLY A 229 -2.04 4.56 -20.64
N PRO A 230 -1.95 4.38 -21.97
CA PRO A 230 -2.85 5.01 -22.93
C PRO A 230 -4.34 4.68 -22.71
N ILE A 231 -4.71 3.41 -22.52
CA ILE A 231 -6.13 3.02 -22.33
C ILE A 231 -6.70 3.68 -21.08
N ARG A 232 -6.06 3.49 -19.92
CA ARG A 232 -6.48 4.08 -18.64
C ARG A 232 -6.61 5.59 -18.77
N GLY A 233 -5.58 6.22 -19.33
CA GLY A 233 -5.49 7.66 -19.46
C GLY A 233 -6.55 8.26 -20.38
N PHE A 234 -6.80 7.62 -21.52
CA PHE A 234 -7.80 8.07 -22.49
C PHE A 234 -9.21 7.98 -21.94
N MET A 235 -9.55 6.88 -21.26
CA MET A 235 -10.84 6.73 -20.57
C MET A 235 -11.04 7.83 -19.51
N MET A 236 -9.99 8.13 -18.73
CA MET A 236 -10.03 9.18 -17.72
C MET A 236 -10.25 10.57 -18.34
N LYS A 237 -9.52 10.87 -19.42
CA LYS A 237 -9.65 12.12 -20.17
C LYS A 237 -11.03 12.29 -20.79
N LEU A 238 -11.60 11.22 -21.35
CA LEU A 238 -12.96 11.22 -21.89
C LEU A 238 -13.99 11.55 -20.82
N TYR A 239 -13.88 10.90 -19.65
CA TYR A 239 -14.77 11.18 -18.52
C TYR A 239 -14.66 12.64 -18.08
N VAL A 240 -13.43 13.14 -17.87
CA VAL A 240 -13.25 14.52 -17.41
C VAL A 240 -13.78 15.53 -18.42
N LYS A 241 -13.50 15.35 -19.72
CA LYS A 241 -14.01 16.25 -20.76
C LYS A 241 -15.54 16.25 -20.86
N ARG A 242 -16.20 15.12 -20.58
CA ARG A 242 -17.66 15.01 -20.66
C ARG A 242 -18.36 15.67 -19.46
N TYR A 243 -17.84 15.52 -18.26
CA TYR A 243 -18.51 15.96 -17.03
C TYR A 243 -17.99 17.29 -16.46
N TYR A 244 -16.78 17.72 -16.81
CA TYR A 244 -16.16 18.95 -16.31
C TYR A 244 -15.89 19.92 -17.46
N THR A 245 -16.97 20.47 -18.03
CA THR A 245 -16.93 21.38 -19.17
C THR A 245 -16.32 22.76 -18.86
N TRP A 246 -16.22 23.11 -17.58
CA TRP A 246 -15.65 24.37 -17.10
C TRP A 246 -14.11 24.41 -17.11
N ILE A 247 -13.46 23.27 -17.33
CA ILE A 247 -11.99 23.18 -17.33
C ILE A 247 -11.45 23.85 -18.58
N LYS A 248 -10.72 24.94 -18.39
CA LYS A 248 -10.00 25.66 -19.44
C LYS A 248 -8.52 25.70 -19.10
N TYR A 249 -7.68 25.50 -20.11
CA TYR A 249 -6.23 25.55 -19.95
C TYR A 249 -5.69 26.92 -20.35
N TYR A 250 -5.01 27.57 -19.41
CA TYR A 250 -4.36 28.86 -19.62
C TYR A 250 -2.85 28.71 -19.34
N PRO A 251 -1.98 28.80 -20.35
CA PRO A 251 -0.55 28.54 -20.18
C PRO A 251 0.15 29.55 -19.25
N ASP A 252 -0.38 30.77 -19.13
CA ASP A 252 0.24 31.86 -18.36
C ASP A 252 -0.01 31.79 -16.85
N PHE A 253 -0.93 30.93 -16.41
CA PHE A 253 -1.23 30.76 -14.99
C PHE A 253 -0.12 29.99 -14.26
N ASN A 254 0.32 30.55 -13.14
CA ASN A 254 1.35 29.96 -12.29
C ASN A 254 1.00 30.13 -10.81
N ASN A 255 0.49 29.06 -10.21
CA ASN A 255 0.17 29.04 -8.79
C ASN A 255 1.40 28.71 -7.93
N TYR A 256 1.96 29.72 -7.27
CA TYR A 256 3.14 29.56 -6.41
C TYR A 256 2.91 28.61 -5.22
N ALA A 257 1.70 28.56 -4.67
CA ALA A 257 1.38 27.68 -3.54
C ALA A 257 1.42 26.20 -3.95
N LEU A 258 0.94 25.87 -5.16
CA LEU A 258 1.04 24.53 -5.73
C LEU A 258 2.50 24.12 -5.94
N VAL A 259 3.31 24.98 -6.55
CA VAL A 259 4.72 24.67 -6.83
C VAL A 259 5.51 24.44 -5.54
N ASN A 260 5.33 25.32 -4.54
CA ASN A 260 6.05 25.20 -3.26
C ASN A 260 5.60 23.97 -2.46
N SER A 261 4.29 23.69 -2.42
CA SER A 261 3.77 22.49 -1.75
C SER A 261 4.23 21.20 -2.43
N THR A 262 4.24 21.17 -3.77
CA THR A 262 4.75 20.04 -4.54
C THR A 262 6.21 19.75 -4.24
N ASN A 263 7.08 20.77 -4.30
CA ASN A 263 8.51 20.58 -4.01
C ASN A 263 8.75 20.08 -2.59
N LYS A 264 8.05 20.65 -1.59
CA LYS A 264 8.16 20.22 -0.20
C LYS A 264 7.67 18.78 0.01
N MET A 265 6.55 18.41 -0.62
CA MET A 265 6.03 17.04 -0.57
C MET A 265 6.96 16.05 -1.27
N PHE A 266 7.55 16.45 -2.40
CA PHE A 266 8.49 15.62 -3.14
C PHE A 266 9.68 15.21 -2.29
N TRP A 267 10.36 16.20 -1.70
CA TRP A 267 11.48 15.92 -0.81
C TRP A 267 11.05 15.10 0.41
N SER A 268 9.87 15.36 0.98
CA SER A 268 9.38 14.57 2.12
C SER A 268 9.07 13.11 1.78
N ASN A 269 8.49 12.86 0.62
CA ASN A 269 8.04 11.52 0.22
C ASN A 269 9.22 10.66 -0.23
N LEU A 270 10.25 11.26 -0.85
CA LEU A 270 11.44 10.54 -1.31
C LEU A 270 12.11 9.75 -0.17
N GLY A 271 12.36 10.36 0.99
CA GLY A 271 12.95 9.65 2.13
C GLY A 271 12.05 8.54 2.68
N GLN A 272 10.72 8.74 2.63
CA GLN A 272 9.76 7.71 3.06
C GLN A 272 9.73 6.53 2.09
N ASP A 273 9.71 6.79 0.79
CA ASP A 273 9.67 5.76 -0.24
C ASP A 273 10.94 4.91 -0.24
N VAL A 274 12.11 5.52 0.02
CA VAL A 274 13.38 4.80 0.22
C VAL A 274 13.27 3.84 1.41
N LEU A 275 12.84 4.31 2.58
CA LEU A 275 12.69 3.46 3.78
C LEU A 275 11.69 2.31 3.59
N ILE A 276 10.64 2.53 2.78
CA ILE A 276 9.58 1.54 2.58
C ILE A 276 9.97 0.50 1.52
N ASN A 277 10.51 0.93 0.37
CA ASN A 277 10.56 0.12 -0.85
C ASN A 277 11.98 -0.21 -1.35
N ALA A 278 13.05 0.29 -0.73
CA ALA A 278 14.42 0.08 -1.22
C ALA A 278 14.93 -1.37 -1.08
N ASP A 279 14.21 -2.25 -0.38
CA ASP A 279 14.66 -3.59 0.02
C ASP A 279 15.22 -4.44 -1.11
N LEU A 280 14.46 -4.55 -2.20
CA LEU A 280 14.86 -5.38 -3.34
C LEU A 280 16.07 -4.81 -4.08
N ILE A 281 16.20 -3.48 -4.11
CA ILE A 281 17.29 -2.79 -4.80
C ILE A 281 18.58 -2.97 -4.00
N ILE A 282 18.53 -2.72 -2.68
CA ILE A 282 19.72 -2.82 -1.82
C ILE A 282 20.19 -4.27 -1.70
N LEU A 283 19.28 -5.22 -1.50
CA LEU A 283 19.66 -6.64 -1.44
C LEU A 283 20.23 -7.14 -2.77
N PHE A 284 19.73 -6.63 -3.89
CA PHE A 284 20.31 -6.95 -5.20
C PHE A 284 21.77 -6.44 -5.31
N ILE A 285 22.01 -5.17 -4.99
CA ILE A 285 23.35 -4.56 -5.02
C ILE A 285 24.32 -5.31 -4.11
N VAL A 286 23.86 -5.75 -2.93
CA VAL A 286 24.71 -6.40 -1.93
C VAL A 286 25.03 -7.85 -2.28
N LEU A 287 24.08 -8.59 -2.84
CA LEU A 287 24.20 -10.03 -3.09
C LEU A 287 24.61 -10.38 -4.53
N GLY A 288 24.64 -9.39 -5.43
CA GLY A 288 25.06 -9.57 -6.82
C GLY A 288 24.18 -10.57 -7.58
N THR A 289 24.81 -11.53 -8.26
CA THR A 289 24.11 -12.54 -9.09
C THR A 289 23.16 -13.44 -8.29
N SER A 290 23.54 -13.84 -7.08
CA SER A 290 22.66 -14.58 -6.17
C SER A 290 21.46 -13.72 -5.71
N GLY A 291 21.59 -12.40 -5.78
CA GLY A 291 20.54 -11.44 -5.49
C GLY A 291 19.27 -11.64 -6.33
N PHE A 292 19.34 -12.12 -7.57
CA PHE A 292 18.14 -12.36 -8.39
C PHE A 292 17.22 -13.43 -7.83
N LYS A 293 17.77 -14.57 -7.41
CA LYS A 293 16.97 -15.66 -6.86
C LYS A 293 16.42 -15.31 -5.49
N ILE A 294 17.26 -14.70 -4.66
CA ILE A 294 16.87 -14.28 -3.30
C ILE A 294 15.81 -13.17 -3.38
N SER A 295 15.99 -12.17 -4.24
CA SER A 295 15.00 -11.12 -4.48
C SER A 295 13.70 -11.67 -5.06
N SER A 296 13.77 -12.70 -5.93
CA SER A 296 12.58 -13.40 -6.45
C SER A 296 11.80 -14.06 -5.31
N SER A 297 12.48 -14.85 -4.46
CA SER A 297 11.91 -15.48 -3.27
C SER A 297 11.33 -14.45 -2.29
N LEU A 298 12.05 -13.35 -2.08
CA LEU A 298 11.64 -12.26 -1.21
C LEU A 298 10.44 -11.48 -1.78
N SER A 299 10.38 -11.31 -3.10
CA SER A 299 9.29 -10.59 -3.78
C SER A 299 7.92 -11.24 -3.54
N LEU A 300 7.89 -12.55 -3.32
CA LEU A 300 6.69 -13.30 -2.96
C LEU A 300 6.15 -12.90 -1.58
N TYR A 301 7.06 -12.73 -0.61
CA TYR A 301 6.74 -12.19 0.71
C TYR A 301 6.34 -10.71 0.63
N LEU A 302 7.09 -9.89 -0.12
CA LEU A 302 6.74 -8.48 -0.34
C LEU A 302 5.36 -8.32 -0.95
N LEU A 303 4.97 -9.22 -1.85
CA LEU A 303 3.69 -9.13 -2.53
C LEU A 303 2.52 -9.25 -1.54
N ILE A 304 2.55 -10.28 -0.68
CA ILE A 304 1.52 -10.48 0.34
C ILE A 304 1.50 -9.27 1.28
N ALA A 305 2.68 -8.84 1.71
CA ALA A 305 2.86 -7.73 2.61
C ALA A 305 2.34 -6.40 2.04
N PHE A 306 2.60 -6.13 0.77
CA PHE A 306 2.15 -4.94 0.07
C PHE A 306 0.63 -4.89 -0.01
N ASN A 307 -0.01 -6.00 -0.38
CA ASN A 307 -1.46 -6.09 -0.48
C ASN A 307 -2.12 -5.97 0.90
N LEU A 308 -1.59 -6.65 1.91
CA LEU A 308 -2.05 -6.52 3.29
C LEU A 308 -1.91 -5.08 3.79
N ARG A 309 -0.77 -4.43 3.53
CA ARG A 309 -0.51 -3.04 3.89
C ARG A 309 -1.51 -2.09 3.24
N ILE A 310 -1.81 -2.23 1.95
CA ILE A 310 -2.80 -1.36 1.28
C ILE A 310 -4.17 -1.45 1.97
N ILE A 311 -4.61 -2.67 2.28
CA ILE A 311 -5.88 -2.90 2.97
C ILE A 311 -5.87 -2.22 4.34
N LEU A 312 -4.83 -2.46 5.15
CA LEU A 312 -4.76 -1.95 6.52
C LEU A 312 -4.52 -0.42 6.57
N THR A 313 -3.69 0.12 5.69
CA THR A 313 -3.47 1.57 5.60
C THR A 313 -4.72 2.30 5.11
N SER A 314 -5.58 1.68 4.28
CA SER A 314 -6.85 2.28 3.87
C SER A 314 -7.77 2.59 5.07
N LEU A 315 -7.72 1.75 6.10
CA LEU A 315 -8.46 1.94 7.35
C LEU A 315 -7.95 3.16 8.13
N ILE A 316 -6.64 3.43 8.07
CA ILE A 316 -6.00 4.57 8.75
C ILE A 316 -6.23 5.87 7.98
N LEU A 317 -6.09 5.83 6.65
CA LEU A 317 -6.24 7.00 5.78
C LEU A 317 -7.68 7.53 5.76
N GLY A 318 -8.67 6.71 6.07
CA GLY A 318 -10.07 7.15 6.23
C GLY A 318 -10.24 8.26 7.28
N PHE A 319 -9.35 8.37 8.28
CA PHE A 319 -9.40 9.43 9.27
C PHE A 319 -8.76 10.75 8.82
N ARG A 320 -7.99 10.75 7.72
CA ARG A 320 -7.27 11.94 7.24
C ARG A 320 -8.22 13.10 6.97
N GLU A 321 -9.34 12.84 6.29
CA GLU A 321 -10.34 13.87 5.95
C GLU A 321 -11.00 14.47 7.20
N TYR A 322 -11.31 13.62 8.19
CA TYR A 322 -11.79 14.06 9.48
C TYR A 322 -10.78 15.00 10.16
N PHE A 323 -9.51 14.60 10.23
CA PHE A 323 -8.48 15.43 10.85
C PHE A 323 -8.18 16.72 10.10
N THR A 324 -8.17 16.71 8.76
CA THR A 324 -8.04 17.92 7.95
C THR A 324 -9.16 18.90 8.28
N SER A 325 -10.41 18.42 8.43
CA SER A 325 -11.54 19.28 8.78
C SER A 325 -11.41 19.88 10.19
N VAL A 326 -10.96 19.09 11.18
CA VAL A 326 -10.78 19.55 12.56
C VAL A 326 -9.61 20.52 12.67
N LEU A 327 -8.48 20.20 12.03
CA LEU A 327 -7.28 21.04 11.96
C LEU A 327 -7.54 22.36 11.24
N SER A 328 -8.40 22.37 10.21
CA SER A 328 -8.77 23.61 9.51
C SER A 328 -9.54 24.58 10.40
N LYS A 329 -10.32 24.08 11.37
CA LYS A 329 -11.12 24.90 12.30
C LYS A 329 -10.33 25.31 13.54
N ASN A 330 -9.60 24.36 14.12
CA ASN A 330 -9.00 24.52 15.44
C ASN A 330 -7.47 24.70 15.40
N GLY A 331 -6.84 24.53 14.24
CA GLY A 331 -5.38 24.59 14.04
C GLY A 331 -4.58 23.43 14.64
N ARG A 332 -5.08 22.77 15.69
CA ARG A 332 -4.48 21.63 16.41
C ARG A 332 -5.53 20.61 16.83
N LEU A 333 -5.09 19.38 17.12
CA LEU A 333 -5.94 18.29 17.60
C LEU A 333 -5.96 18.21 19.13
N GLU A 334 -7.10 17.91 19.71
CA GLU A 334 -7.18 17.58 21.14
C GLU A 334 -6.44 16.26 21.45
N TRP A 335 -5.72 16.23 22.57
CA TRP A 335 -4.97 15.03 23.01
C TRP A 335 -5.84 13.77 23.08
N GLU A 336 -7.09 13.90 23.57
CA GLU A 336 -7.99 12.75 23.68
C GLU A 336 -8.35 12.15 22.31
N SER A 337 -8.58 13.01 21.31
CA SER A 337 -8.89 12.59 19.95
C SER A 337 -7.67 11.94 19.27
N TYR A 338 -6.48 12.51 19.46
CA TYR A 338 -5.23 11.91 18.99
C TYR A 338 -4.97 10.55 19.64
N SER A 339 -5.10 10.45 20.97
CA SER A 339 -4.83 9.21 21.72
C SER A 339 -5.76 8.06 21.31
N LYS A 340 -7.01 8.35 20.92
CA LYS A 340 -7.95 7.37 20.36
C LYS A 340 -7.53 6.89 18.97
N TYR A 341 -7.08 7.81 18.12
CA TYR A 341 -6.56 7.47 16.80
C TYR A 341 -5.26 6.69 16.87
N GLU A 342 -4.34 7.09 17.74
CA GLU A 342 -3.09 6.38 17.97
C GLU A 342 -3.36 4.93 18.41
N LEU A 343 -4.27 4.71 19.36
CA LEU A 343 -4.69 3.37 19.76
C LEU A 343 -5.22 2.57 18.56
N TYR A 344 -6.03 3.20 17.69
CA TYR A 344 -6.52 2.56 16.48
C TYR A 344 -5.38 2.14 15.54
N THR A 345 -4.41 3.03 15.29
CA THR A 345 -3.25 2.71 14.45
C THR A 345 -2.40 1.57 15.03
N MET A 346 -2.25 1.51 16.35
CA MET A 346 -1.52 0.43 17.04
C MET A 346 -2.22 -0.92 16.89
N VAL A 347 -3.55 -0.97 17.01
CA VAL A 347 -4.35 -2.19 16.81
C VAL A 347 -4.26 -2.69 15.37
N VAL A 348 -4.31 -1.78 14.39
CA VAL A 348 -4.16 -2.12 12.97
C VAL A 348 -2.74 -2.65 12.69
N ALA A 349 -1.70 -2.03 13.27
CA ALA A 349 -0.31 -2.49 13.12
C ALA A 349 -0.07 -3.86 13.78
N ALA A 350 -0.64 -4.10 14.98
CA ALA A 350 -0.60 -5.40 15.65
C ALA A 350 -1.29 -6.49 14.82
N THR A 351 -2.44 -6.17 14.21
CA THR A 351 -3.13 -7.07 13.29
C THR A 351 -2.24 -7.42 12.08
N ALA A 352 -1.58 -6.42 11.49
CA ALA A 352 -0.65 -6.64 10.38
C ALA A 352 0.48 -7.61 10.74
N PHE A 353 1.06 -7.45 11.94
CA PHE A 353 2.12 -8.32 12.44
C PHE A 353 1.65 -9.78 12.53
N ILE A 354 0.47 -10.02 13.13
CA ILE A 354 -0.09 -11.37 13.30
C ILE A 354 -0.28 -12.05 11.94
N PHE A 355 -0.90 -11.35 10.98
CA PHE A 355 -1.11 -11.89 9.63
C PHE A 355 0.22 -12.17 8.92
N MET A 356 1.20 -11.27 9.01
CA MET A 356 2.47 -11.45 8.32
C MET A 356 3.35 -12.55 8.93
N SER A 357 3.40 -12.62 10.27
CA SER A 357 4.22 -13.60 11.00
C SER A 357 3.65 -15.02 10.88
N MET A 358 2.32 -15.18 10.98
CA MET A 358 1.67 -16.48 11.04
C MET A 358 1.11 -16.96 9.71
N VAL A 359 0.45 -16.12 8.92
CA VAL A 359 -0.31 -16.56 7.73
C VAL A 359 0.56 -16.52 6.49
N SER A 360 1.40 -15.48 6.33
CA SER A 360 2.21 -15.29 5.13
C SER A 360 3.07 -16.51 4.76
N PRO A 361 3.82 -17.16 5.68
CA PRO A 361 4.70 -18.28 5.30
C PRO A 361 3.96 -19.45 4.65
N TYR A 362 2.73 -19.72 5.11
CA TYR A 362 1.89 -20.78 4.57
C TYR A 362 1.29 -20.40 3.22
N ILE A 363 0.91 -19.14 3.01
CA ILE A 363 0.44 -18.66 1.70
C ILE A 363 1.57 -18.76 0.68
N VAL A 364 2.77 -18.27 1.01
CA VAL A 364 3.92 -18.28 0.09
C VAL A 364 4.33 -19.71 -0.25
N THR A 365 4.49 -20.56 0.77
CA THR A 365 4.88 -21.97 0.57
C THR A 365 3.80 -22.76 -0.16
N GLY A 366 2.52 -22.56 0.15
CA GLY A 366 1.42 -23.27 -0.50
C GLY A 366 1.20 -22.89 -1.96
N LEU A 367 1.36 -21.62 -2.32
CA LEU A 367 1.12 -21.15 -3.69
C LEU A 367 2.34 -21.30 -4.60
N TYR A 368 3.55 -21.11 -4.07
CA TYR A 368 4.78 -20.97 -4.87
C TYR A 368 5.86 -21.99 -4.52
N GLY A 369 5.70 -22.76 -3.45
CA GLY A 369 6.72 -23.69 -2.96
C GLY A 369 7.14 -24.73 -3.99
N GLN A 370 6.20 -25.27 -4.77
CA GLN A 370 6.50 -26.27 -5.81
C GLN A 370 7.33 -25.68 -6.95
N ILE A 371 6.93 -24.51 -7.47
CA ILE A 371 7.62 -23.90 -8.63
C ILE A 371 9.06 -23.53 -8.26
N ILE A 372 9.27 -23.03 -7.05
CA ILE A 372 10.62 -22.72 -6.55
C ILE A 372 11.40 -23.99 -6.30
N PHE A 373 10.76 -25.02 -5.73
CA PHE A 373 11.41 -26.30 -5.55
C PHE A 373 11.93 -26.86 -6.88
N ASP A 374 11.12 -26.85 -7.93
CA ASP A 374 11.50 -27.37 -9.26
C ASP A 374 12.69 -26.58 -9.87
N ASP A 375 12.75 -25.27 -9.65
CA ASP A 375 13.85 -24.40 -10.09
C ASP A 375 15.20 -24.74 -9.41
N PHE A 376 15.16 -25.19 -8.15
CA PHE A 376 16.35 -25.60 -7.40
C PHE A 376 16.66 -27.09 -7.51
N ALA A 377 15.66 -27.95 -7.67
CA ALA A 377 15.80 -29.40 -7.78
C ALA A 377 16.38 -29.83 -9.14
N SER A 378 16.18 -29.04 -10.18
CA SER A 378 16.80 -29.26 -11.50
C SER A 378 18.32 -29.05 -11.53
N ARG A 379 18.92 -28.52 -10.44
CA ARG A 379 20.37 -28.32 -10.33
C ARG A 379 20.99 -29.41 -9.47
N ASP A 380 21.81 -30.27 -10.07
CA ASP A 380 22.66 -31.22 -9.34
C ASP A 380 23.81 -30.50 -8.62
N ILE A 381 23.51 -29.95 -7.44
CA ILE A 381 24.46 -29.20 -6.60
C ILE A 381 25.68 -30.06 -6.22
N SER A 382 25.53 -31.40 -6.17
CA SER A 382 26.62 -32.35 -5.89
C SER A 382 27.63 -32.50 -7.03
N ALA A 383 27.27 -32.15 -8.26
CA ALA A 383 28.15 -32.20 -9.43
C ALA A 383 28.96 -30.91 -9.64
N LEU A 384 28.63 -29.83 -8.93
CA LEU A 384 29.36 -28.56 -8.99
C LEU A 384 30.60 -28.62 -8.08
N ALA A 385 31.72 -28.05 -8.53
CA ALA A 385 32.96 -27.98 -7.76
C ALA A 385 33.37 -26.53 -7.44
N GLY A 386 34.08 -26.34 -6.32
CA GLY A 386 34.66 -25.05 -5.92
C GLY A 386 33.65 -24.03 -5.39
N GLN A 387 33.92 -22.73 -5.62
CA GLN A 387 33.09 -21.63 -5.11
C GLN A 387 31.65 -21.65 -5.65
N VAL A 388 31.41 -22.22 -6.84
CA VAL A 388 30.07 -22.28 -7.44
C VAL A 388 29.14 -23.20 -6.63
N GLN A 389 29.68 -24.27 -6.04
CA GLN A 389 28.93 -25.18 -5.17
C GLN A 389 28.52 -24.50 -3.85
N VAL A 390 29.44 -23.77 -3.22
CA VAL A 390 29.19 -23.02 -1.97
C VAL A 390 28.08 -22.00 -2.17
N VAL A 391 28.11 -21.27 -3.30
CA VAL A 391 27.08 -20.28 -3.65
C VAL A 391 25.73 -20.95 -3.89
N ALA A 392 25.67 -22.03 -4.67
CA ALA A 392 24.42 -22.74 -4.94
C ALA A 392 23.78 -23.34 -3.67
N GLN A 393 24.60 -23.87 -2.77
CA GLN A 393 24.14 -24.38 -1.47
C GLN A 393 23.63 -23.25 -0.57
N ALA A 394 24.32 -22.11 -0.54
CA ALA A 394 23.92 -20.93 0.21
C ALA A 394 22.59 -20.36 -0.28
N GLU A 395 22.36 -20.35 -1.61
CA GLU A 395 21.09 -19.94 -2.20
C GLU A 395 19.94 -20.86 -1.76
N LYS A 396 20.14 -22.18 -1.82
CA LYS A 396 19.14 -23.18 -1.37
C LYS A 396 18.76 -22.96 0.10
N GLN A 397 19.75 -22.83 0.98
CA GLN A 397 19.53 -22.58 2.41
C GLN A 397 18.85 -21.23 2.67
N ALA A 398 19.19 -20.18 1.91
CA ALA A 398 18.55 -18.88 2.04
C ALA A 398 17.06 -18.90 1.65
N VAL A 399 16.72 -19.59 0.55
CA VAL A 399 15.33 -19.77 0.13
C VAL A 399 14.55 -20.56 1.18
N GLU A 400 15.14 -21.62 1.71
CA GLU A 400 14.53 -22.37 2.81
C GLU A 400 14.27 -21.47 4.03
N PHE A 401 15.27 -20.68 4.45
CA PHE A 401 15.13 -19.74 5.56
C PHE A 401 13.99 -18.73 5.34
N ILE A 402 13.85 -18.18 4.13
CA ILE A 402 12.79 -17.21 3.81
C ILE A 402 11.40 -17.84 3.98
N PHE A 403 11.22 -19.09 3.56
CA PHE A 403 9.91 -19.74 3.46
C PHE A 403 9.49 -20.47 4.74
N THR A 404 10.44 -21.08 5.46
CA THR A 404 10.14 -21.98 6.57
C THR A 404 10.43 -21.37 7.94
N SER A 405 11.31 -20.36 8.03
CA SER A 405 11.75 -19.84 9.33
C SER A 405 10.74 -18.88 9.96
N PRO A 406 10.28 -19.12 11.21
CA PRO A 406 9.44 -18.17 11.95
C PRO A 406 10.21 -16.90 12.36
N ILE A 407 11.53 -16.97 12.41
CA ILE A 407 12.38 -15.82 12.72
C ILE A 407 12.28 -14.80 11.58
N PHE A 408 12.38 -15.27 10.34
CA PHE A 408 12.26 -14.42 9.17
C PHE A 408 10.87 -13.78 9.08
N SER A 409 9.80 -14.58 9.20
CA SER A 409 8.43 -14.05 9.14
C SER A 409 8.10 -13.06 10.27
N GLY A 410 8.63 -13.29 11.47
CA GLY A 410 8.48 -12.38 12.60
C GLY A 410 9.21 -11.05 12.40
N ILE A 411 10.47 -11.08 11.99
CA ILE A 411 11.26 -9.86 11.69
C ILE A 411 10.60 -9.04 10.57
N TYR A 412 10.18 -9.73 9.51
CA TYR A 412 9.52 -9.10 8.38
C TYR A 412 8.14 -8.53 8.76
N GLY A 413 7.36 -9.26 9.56
CA GLY A 413 6.10 -8.77 10.13
C GLY A 413 6.27 -7.51 10.99
N GLY A 414 7.34 -7.44 11.78
CA GLY A 414 7.70 -6.24 12.55
C GLY A 414 7.95 -5.03 11.65
N THR A 415 8.60 -5.24 10.51
CA THR A 415 8.87 -4.20 9.52
C THR A 415 7.55 -3.65 8.95
N ILE A 416 6.61 -4.52 8.60
CA ILE A 416 5.29 -4.11 8.09
C ILE A 416 4.49 -3.34 9.14
N ALA A 417 4.49 -3.79 10.40
CA ALA A 417 3.83 -3.09 11.50
C ALA A 417 4.37 -1.65 11.66
N LEU A 418 5.70 -1.47 11.64
CA LEU A 418 6.33 -0.15 11.71
C LEU A 418 6.00 0.75 10.50
N ILE A 419 5.94 0.20 9.28
CA ILE A 419 5.52 0.96 8.10
C ILE A 419 4.10 1.53 8.30
N ILE A 420 3.17 0.73 8.82
CA ILE A 420 1.79 1.14 9.06
C ILE A 420 1.73 2.25 10.11
N LEU A 421 2.48 2.12 11.20
CA LEU A 421 2.58 3.15 12.25
C LEU A 421 3.15 4.47 11.70
N MET A 422 4.20 4.38 10.89
CA MET A 422 4.82 5.53 10.23
C MET A 422 3.83 6.25 9.31
N GLN A 423 3.11 5.50 8.46
CA GLN A 423 2.09 6.03 7.55
C GLN A 423 0.94 6.71 8.30
N GLY A 424 0.54 6.20 9.46
CA GLY A 424 -0.44 6.83 10.33
C GLY A 424 -0.01 8.22 10.81
N GLN A 425 1.22 8.36 11.32
CA GLN A 425 1.75 9.66 11.77
C GLN A 425 1.93 10.64 10.60
N ILE A 426 2.43 10.16 9.46
CA ILE A 426 2.57 10.97 8.25
C ILE A 426 1.21 11.51 7.81
N SER A 427 0.16 10.68 7.79
CA SER A 427 -1.18 11.11 7.41
C SER A 427 -1.69 12.30 8.25
N LEU A 428 -1.39 12.33 9.56
CA LEU A 428 -1.73 13.47 10.43
C LEU A 428 -0.92 14.72 10.11
N ILE A 429 0.39 14.58 9.88
CA ILE A 429 1.27 15.68 9.51
C ILE A 429 0.84 16.26 8.16
N GLN A 430 0.43 15.38 7.24
CA GLN A 430 -0.10 15.76 5.93
C GLN A 430 -1.41 16.53 6.06
N ALA A 431 -2.33 16.09 6.92
CA ALA A 431 -3.58 16.79 7.20
C ALA A 431 -3.34 18.21 7.76
N LYS A 432 -2.22 18.43 8.46
CA LYS A 432 -1.84 19.74 9.00
C LYS A 432 -1.20 20.69 7.98
N GLY A 433 -0.70 20.17 6.86
CA GLY A 433 -0.03 21.00 5.85
C GLY A 433 1.44 21.34 6.14
N LYS A 434 2.06 20.69 7.14
CA LYS A 434 3.44 20.99 7.60
C LYS A 434 4.52 20.02 7.07
N PHE A 435 4.38 19.57 5.83
CA PHE A 435 5.26 18.56 5.20
C PHE A 435 6.75 18.97 5.21
N GLY A 436 7.04 20.23 4.91
CA GLY A 436 8.42 20.70 4.74
C GLY A 436 9.25 20.70 6.02
N GLU A 437 8.62 20.79 7.20
CA GLU A 437 9.35 20.81 8.48
C GLU A 437 9.92 19.43 8.85
N VAL A 438 9.23 18.37 8.42
CA VAL A 438 9.55 16.98 8.76
C VAL A 438 10.43 16.33 7.68
N ALA A 439 10.31 16.82 6.43
CA ALA A 439 11.02 16.30 5.26
C ALA A 439 12.53 16.16 5.47
N LYS A 440 13.19 17.21 6.00
CA LYS A 440 14.65 17.23 6.16
C LYS A 440 15.15 16.10 7.07
N SER A 441 14.51 15.93 8.23
CA SER A 441 14.92 14.90 9.19
C SER A 441 14.63 13.48 8.68
N VAL A 442 13.48 13.27 8.05
CA VAL A 442 13.15 11.96 7.46
C VAL A 442 14.13 11.58 6.36
N ASN A 443 14.55 12.54 5.54
CA ASN A 443 15.54 12.30 4.50
C ASN A 443 16.92 11.99 5.06
N ILE A 444 17.34 12.67 6.13
CA ILE A 444 18.60 12.36 6.81
C ILE A 444 18.56 10.92 7.33
N ILE A 445 17.45 10.52 7.98
CA ILE A 445 17.27 9.15 8.47
C ILE A 445 17.32 8.15 7.30
N ALA A 446 16.62 8.43 6.20
CA ALA A 446 16.59 7.55 5.03
C ALA A 446 17.96 7.40 4.34
N VAL A 447 18.73 8.48 4.20
CA VAL A 447 20.08 8.44 3.65
C VAL A 447 21.02 7.69 4.59
N SER A 448 20.93 7.95 5.90
CA SER A 448 21.74 7.21 6.89
C SER A 448 21.42 5.72 6.89
N PHE A 449 20.14 5.36 6.72
CA PHE A 449 19.69 3.99 6.54
C PHE A 449 20.33 3.35 5.30
N LEU A 450 20.21 3.98 4.13
CA LEU A 450 20.74 3.45 2.87
C LEU A 450 22.25 3.20 2.96
N ILE A 451 23.02 4.17 3.47
CA ILE A 451 24.48 4.04 3.60
C ILE A 451 24.83 2.94 4.61
N THR A 452 24.22 2.96 5.80
CA THR A 452 24.53 2.01 6.87
C THR A 452 24.15 0.59 6.46
N GLU A 453 22.99 0.42 5.84
CA GLU A 453 22.51 -0.87 5.36
C GLU A 453 23.40 -1.41 4.24
N ALA A 454 23.69 -0.61 3.21
CA ALA A 454 24.57 -1.03 2.12
C ALA A 454 25.96 -1.43 2.62
N VAL A 455 26.58 -0.62 3.49
CA VAL A 455 27.95 -0.88 3.99
C VAL A 455 27.99 -2.12 4.89
N ILE A 456 27.11 -2.22 5.90
CA ILE A 456 27.15 -3.34 6.86
C ILE A 456 26.80 -4.65 6.15
N THR A 457 25.77 -4.65 5.30
CA THR A 457 25.36 -5.88 4.61
C THR A 457 26.38 -6.30 3.56
N PHE A 458 27.03 -5.35 2.87
CA PHE A 458 28.16 -5.64 1.98
C PHE A 458 29.33 -6.26 2.73
N LEU A 459 29.75 -5.67 3.87
CA LEU A 459 30.84 -6.21 4.68
C LEU A 459 30.54 -7.64 5.18
N ILE A 460 29.32 -7.90 5.64
CA ILE A 460 28.89 -9.23 6.06
C ILE A 460 28.92 -10.20 4.88
N ALA A 461 28.39 -9.78 3.72
CA ALA A 461 28.35 -10.61 2.53
C ALA A 461 29.75 -10.97 2.02
N THR A 462 30.70 -10.03 2.00
CA THR A 462 32.07 -10.28 1.51
C THR A 462 32.91 -11.09 2.51
N LEU A 463 32.87 -10.75 3.80
CA LEU A 463 33.73 -11.37 4.81
C LEU A 463 33.34 -12.83 5.13
N LEU A 464 32.06 -13.18 5.02
CA LEU A 464 31.57 -14.53 5.33
C LEU A 464 31.53 -15.47 4.12
N LYS A 465 31.72 -14.95 2.90
CA LYS A 465 31.55 -15.69 1.64
C LYS A 465 32.50 -16.89 1.48
N GLU A 466 33.76 -16.73 1.89
CA GLU A 466 34.80 -17.75 1.68
C GLU A 466 34.65 -18.95 2.63
N ASN A 467 34.04 -18.76 3.80
CA ASN A 467 34.10 -19.74 4.89
C ASN A 467 32.75 -20.35 5.30
N ASN A 468 31.60 -19.84 4.80
CA ASN A 468 30.30 -20.24 5.34
C ASN A 468 29.15 -20.23 4.32
N THR A 469 28.41 -21.34 4.20
CA THR A 469 27.20 -21.42 3.36
C THR A 469 26.04 -20.57 3.90
N LEU A 470 26.11 -20.12 5.17
CA LEU A 470 25.08 -19.30 5.82
C LEU A 470 25.27 -17.80 5.61
N TYR A 471 26.24 -17.35 4.80
CA TYR A 471 26.54 -15.92 4.61
C TYR A 471 25.30 -15.14 4.12
N ILE A 472 24.51 -15.71 3.21
CA ILE A 472 23.28 -15.07 2.69
C ILE A 472 22.23 -14.92 3.80
N ILE A 473 22.02 -15.95 4.61
CA ILE A 473 21.06 -15.91 5.72
C ILE A 473 21.45 -14.84 6.73
N ASN A 474 22.73 -14.77 7.08
CA ASN A 474 23.24 -13.77 8.01
C ASN A 474 23.13 -12.35 7.44
N THR A 475 23.38 -12.19 6.14
CA THR A 475 23.17 -10.92 5.42
C THR A 475 21.71 -10.49 5.47
N LEU A 476 20.76 -11.41 5.21
CA LEU A 476 19.31 -11.14 5.29
C LEU A 476 18.86 -10.78 6.71
N LYS A 477 19.37 -11.47 7.74
CA LYS A 477 19.08 -11.14 9.14
C LYS A 477 19.58 -9.73 9.48
N ALA A 478 20.83 -9.43 9.14
CA ALA A 478 21.42 -8.12 9.39
C ALA A 478 20.64 -7.00 8.68
N PHE A 479 20.31 -7.20 7.40
CA PHE A 479 19.51 -6.28 6.58
C PHE A 479 18.22 -5.89 7.31
N TYR A 480 17.38 -6.87 7.66
CA TYR A 480 16.09 -6.55 8.27
C TYR A 480 16.18 -6.05 9.72
N ILE A 481 17.21 -6.43 10.48
CA ILE A 481 17.44 -5.87 11.83
C ILE A 481 17.80 -4.39 11.74
N ILE A 482 18.70 -4.02 10.83
CA ILE A 482 19.06 -2.61 10.58
C ILE A 482 17.82 -1.82 10.13
N LYS A 483 17.03 -2.39 9.21
CA LYS A 483 15.77 -1.78 8.77
C LYS A 483 14.79 -1.56 9.93
N LEU A 484 14.58 -2.55 10.79
CA LEU A 484 13.72 -2.42 11.97
C LEU A 484 14.19 -1.28 12.89
N PHE A 485 15.50 -1.16 13.09
CA PHE A 485 16.09 -0.10 13.91
C PHE A 485 15.80 1.29 13.32
N PHE A 486 16.16 1.53 12.06
CA PHE A 486 15.93 2.83 11.41
C PHE A 486 14.45 3.19 11.29
N MET A 487 13.59 2.20 11.04
CA MET A 487 12.14 2.40 11.02
C MET A 487 11.59 2.78 12.39
N SER A 488 12.13 2.19 13.46
CA SER A 488 11.77 2.55 14.84
C SER A 488 12.21 3.97 15.19
N VAL A 489 13.44 4.35 14.82
CA VAL A 489 13.97 5.71 15.00
C VAL A 489 13.09 6.73 14.26
N ASN A 490 12.73 6.45 13.00
CA ASN A 490 11.89 7.35 12.22
C ASN A 490 10.48 7.47 12.82
N TYR A 491 9.88 6.37 13.25
CA TYR A 491 8.59 6.38 13.92
C TYR A 491 8.62 7.23 15.21
N MET A 492 9.66 7.07 16.05
CA MET A 492 9.82 7.84 17.28
C MET A 492 9.96 9.33 17.01
N TYR A 493 10.72 9.71 15.98
CA TYR A 493 10.83 11.11 15.55
C TYR A 493 9.48 11.69 15.11
N LEU A 494 8.74 10.98 14.26
CA LEU A 494 7.43 11.40 13.79
C LEU A 494 6.42 11.51 14.93
N TRP A 495 6.44 10.56 15.85
CA TRP A 495 5.62 10.54 17.06
C TRP A 495 5.93 11.74 17.97
N GLN A 496 7.20 12.06 18.19
CA GLN A 496 7.61 13.23 18.96
C GLN A 496 7.16 14.54 18.28
N TYR A 497 7.24 14.60 16.95
CA TYR A 497 6.78 15.75 16.18
C TYR A 497 5.26 15.94 16.30
N THR A 498 4.47 14.86 16.18
CA THR A 498 3.00 14.95 16.33
C THR A 498 2.62 15.35 17.75
N TRP A 499 3.29 14.79 18.76
CA TRP A 499 3.12 15.14 20.17
C TRP A 499 3.41 16.62 20.46
N ARG A 500 4.45 17.21 19.85
CA ARG A 500 4.83 18.61 20.11
C ARG A 500 4.01 19.62 19.32
N PHE A 501 3.72 19.33 18.05
CA PHE A 501 3.19 20.33 17.13
C PHE A 501 1.75 20.07 16.70
N VAL A 502 1.31 18.83 16.56
CA VAL A 502 -0.02 18.51 16.01
C VAL A 502 -1.09 18.56 17.10
N THR A 503 -0.77 18.15 18.32
CA THR A 503 -1.72 18.07 19.44
C THR A 503 -1.70 19.29 20.37
N TYR A 504 -2.80 19.50 21.09
CA TYR A 504 -2.99 20.49 22.15
C TYR A 504 -2.93 19.82 23.52
N ASN A 505 -2.29 20.45 24.52
CA ASN A 505 -2.15 19.94 25.89
C ASN A 505 -1.71 18.46 25.93
N SER A 506 -0.61 18.15 25.24
CA SER A 506 -0.10 16.78 25.16
C SER A 506 0.28 16.27 26.54
N THR A 507 -0.20 15.09 26.92
CA THR A 507 0.09 14.46 28.22
C THR A 507 0.62 13.05 28.02
N PHE A 508 1.38 12.49 28.96
CA PHE A 508 1.78 11.07 28.91
C PHE A 508 0.63 10.11 29.24
N LYS A 509 -0.54 10.65 29.59
CA LYS A 509 -1.74 9.87 29.91
C LYS A 509 -2.12 9.05 28.67
N TYR A 510 -2.23 7.73 28.85
CA TYR A 510 -2.59 6.72 27.86
C TYR A 510 -1.51 6.28 26.87
N VAL A 511 -0.33 6.91 26.85
CA VAL A 511 0.77 6.50 25.95
C VAL A 511 1.20 5.05 26.22
N LEU A 512 1.50 4.72 27.48
CA LEU A 512 1.90 3.36 27.87
C LEU A 512 0.82 2.33 27.54
N SER A 513 -0.44 2.65 27.80
CA SER A 513 -1.57 1.76 27.48
C SER A 513 -1.71 1.51 25.98
N ASN A 514 -1.50 2.54 25.15
CA ASN A 514 -1.53 2.41 23.70
C ASN A 514 -0.36 1.54 23.18
N PHE A 515 0.85 1.71 23.72
CA PHE A 515 2.01 0.87 23.38
C PHE A 515 1.84 -0.59 23.83
N LEU A 516 1.26 -0.84 25.01
CA LEU A 516 0.95 -2.20 25.44
C LEU A 516 -0.04 -2.90 24.50
N CYS A 517 -0.98 -2.15 23.90
CA CYS A 517 -1.89 -2.68 22.88
C CYS A 517 -1.19 -3.07 21.56
N LEU A 518 0.04 -2.61 21.32
CA LEU A 518 0.88 -3.05 20.21
C LEU A 518 1.76 -4.25 20.61
N ILE A 519 2.49 -4.12 21.72
CA ILE A 519 3.53 -5.07 22.11
C ILE A 519 2.92 -6.43 22.52
N PHE A 520 1.84 -6.41 23.29
CA PHE A 520 1.26 -7.65 23.81
C PHE A 520 0.77 -8.60 22.70
N PRO A 521 -0.01 -8.15 21.68
CA PRO A 521 -0.37 -9.02 20.55
C PRO A 521 0.83 -9.57 19.78
N ILE A 522 1.89 -8.77 19.61
CA ILE A 522 3.13 -9.18 18.92
C ILE A 522 3.81 -10.32 19.68
N VAL A 523 4.02 -10.17 20.98
CA VAL A 523 4.67 -11.19 21.82
C VAL A 523 3.84 -12.46 21.86
N VAL A 524 2.53 -12.35 22.07
CA VAL A 524 1.61 -13.50 22.08
C VAL A 524 1.64 -14.22 20.73
N SER A 525 1.66 -13.49 19.61
CA SER A 525 1.76 -14.08 18.28
C SER A 525 3.08 -14.84 18.08
N ILE A 526 4.22 -14.27 18.48
CA ILE A 526 5.52 -14.95 18.38
C ILE A 526 5.52 -16.25 19.19
N LEU A 527 5.05 -16.21 20.44
CA LEU A 527 5.00 -17.38 21.31
C LEU A 527 4.09 -18.49 20.73
N ILE A 528 2.88 -18.14 20.28
CA ILE A 528 1.97 -19.12 19.67
C ILE A 528 2.55 -19.69 18.38
N ASN A 529 3.24 -18.88 17.57
CA ASN A 529 3.85 -19.35 16.33
C ASN A 529 4.92 -20.43 16.61
N ILE A 530 5.80 -20.17 17.58
CA ILE A 530 6.89 -21.08 17.95
C ILE A 530 6.37 -22.34 18.65
N PHE A 531 5.47 -22.21 19.62
CA PHE A 531 5.07 -23.34 20.48
C PHE A 531 3.89 -24.15 19.96
N VAL A 532 2.98 -23.55 19.18
CA VAL A 532 1.72 -24.20 18.77
C VAL A 532 1.70 -24.46 17.27
N ILE A 533 1.98 -23.45 16.45
CA ILE A 533 1.78 -23.54 15.00
C ILE A 533 2.88 -24.38 14.35
N LEU A 534 4.15 -24.09 14.62
CA LEU A 534 5.28 -24.76 13.97
C LEU A 534 5.32 -26.28 14.26
N PRO A 535 5.13 -26.76 15.52
CA PRO A 535 5.11 -28.20 15.79
C PRO A 535 3.91 -28.91 15.17
N ARG A 536 2.76 -28.22 15.04
CA ARG A 536 1.52 -28.77 14.49
C ARG A 536 1.52 -28.80 12.96
N TYR A 537 2.13 -27.80 12.33
CA TYR A 537 2.15 -27.59 10.88
C TYR A 537 3.58 -27.25 10.42
N PRO A 538 4.49 -28.22 10.37
CA PRO A 538 5.86 -27.98 9.91
C PRO A 538 5.88 -27.62 8.43
N LEU A 539 6.61 -26.55 8.12
CA LEU A 539 6.92 -26.13 6.75
C LEU A 539 8.26 -26.72 6.37
N VAL A 540 8.26 -27.64 5.41
CA VAL A 540 9.48 -28.20 4.82
C VAL A 540 9.38 -28.07 3.31
N LEU A 541 10.40 -27.45 2.72
CA LEU A 541 10.53 -27.31 1.26
C LEU A 541 11.41 -28.40 0.67
N PHE A 542 12.55 -28.68 1.30
CA PHE A 542 13.50 -29.69 0.85
C PHE A 542 13.55 -30.84 1.86
N ASN A 543 13.11 -32.03 1.45
CA ASN A 543 13.28 -33.25 2.24
C ASN A 543 14.67 -33.87 1.98
N ALA A 544 15.09 -34.79 2.85
CA ALA A 544 16.33 -35.56 2.71
C ALA A 544 16.45 -36.31 1.36
N GLU A 545 15.31 -36.64 0.73
CA GLU A 545 15.22 -37.32 -0.57
C GLU A 545 15.11 -36.35 -1.76
N ASN A 546 15.16 -35.02 -1.54
CA ASN A 546 14.83 -34.01 -2.57
C ASN A 546 13.51 -34.33 -3.32
N VAL A 547 12.47 -34.75 -2.58
CA VAL A 547 11.11 -34.89 -3.10
C VAL A 547 10.24 -33.79 -2.51
N PHE A 548 9.57 -33.02 -3.37
CA PHE A 548 8.60 -32.01 -2.93
C PHE A 548 7.40 -32.68 -2.29
N LYS A 549 7.29 -32.56 -0.97
CA LYS A 549 6.06 -32.92 -0.26
C LYS A 549 5.28 -31.65 -0.03
N ASN A 550 4.16 -31.48 -0.73
CA ASN A 550 3.28 -30.33 -0.50
C ASN A 550 2.75 -30.38 0.95
N SER A 551 3.40 -29.64 1.84
CA SER A 551 3.11 -29.63 3.27
C SER A 551 1.83 -28.84 3.58
N VAL A 552 1.42 -27.94 2.68
CA VAL A 552 0.33 -26.98 2.86
C VAL A 552 -0.88 -27.33 1.99
N THR A 553 -1.81 -28.09 2.55
CA THR A 553 -3.15 -28.31 1.95
C THR A 553 -4.06 -27.10 2.24
N PHE A 554 -5.03 -26.82 1.37
CA PHE A 554 -6.04 -25.76 1.57
C PHE A 554 -6.69 -25.80 2.97
N ALA A 555 -7.01 -27.00 3.48
CA ALA A 555 -7.57 -27.19 4.81
C ALA A 555 -6.64 -26.68 5.94
N LYS A 556 -5.33 -26.91 5.83
CA LYS A 556 -4.34 -26.43 6.81
C LYS A 556 -4.20 -24.90 6.76
N LEU A 557 -4.21 -24.33 5.56
CA LEU A 557 -4.17 -22.88 5.38
C LEU A 557 -5.40 -22.20 6.00
N LEU A 558 -6.59 -22.76 5.80
CA LEU A 558 -7.82 -22.28 6.42
C LEU A 558 -7.74 -22.36 7.95
N GLN A 559 -7.24 -23.46 8.50
CA GLN A 559 -7.05 -23.60 9.95
C GLN A 559 -6.13 -22.52 10.52
N ILE A 560 -4.98 -22.27 9.87
CA ILE A 560 -4.02 -21.25 10.30
C ILE A 560 -4.62 -19.85 10.20
N PHE A 561 -5.38 -19.56 9.14
CA PHE A 561 -6.11 -18.31 8.99
C PHE A 561 -7.13 -18.11 10.12
N MET A 562 -7.87 -19.16 10.48
CA MET A 562 -8.82 -19.12 11.61
C MET A 562 -8.11 -18.88 12.94
N PHE A 563 -6.97 -19.55 13.20
CA PHE A 563 -6.15 -19.28 14.39
C PHE A 563 -5.66 -17.84 14.42
N ALA A 564 -5.13 -17.32 13.32
CA ALA A 564 -4.68 -15.93 13.22
C ALA A 564 -5.83 -14.93 13.45
N MET A 565 -7.04 -15.21 12.94
CA MET A 565 -8.22 -14.40 13.19
C MET A 565 -8.65 -14.42 14.66
N ILE A 566 -8.68 -15.58 15.31
CA ILE A 566 -9.01 -15.69 16.73
C ILE A 566 -8.00 -14.92 17.58
N ILE A 567 -6.70 -15.05 17.29
CA ILE A 567 -5.63 -14.34 17.99
C ILE A 567 -5.76 -12.83 17.75
N THR A 568 -6.06 -12.41 16.52
CA THR A 568 -6.29 -11.00 16.19
C THR A 568 -7.46 -10.45 17.00
N LEU A 569 -8.62 -11.11 16.97
CA LEU A 569 -9.81 -10.69 17.71
C LEU A 569 -9.54 -10.69 19.23
N GLY A 570 -8.94 -11.76 19.76
CA GLY A 570 -8.68 -11.93 21.19
C GLY A 570 -7.61 -10.98 21.74
N SER A 571 -6.47 -10.83 21.06
CA SER A 571 -5.35 -10.04 21.57
C SER A 571 -5.41 -8.57 21.17
N SER A 572 -5.84 -8.24 19.95
CA SER A 572 -5.80 -6.85 19.46
C SER A 572 -7.08 -6.05 19.73
N LEU A 573 -8.25 -6.70 19.86
CA LEU A 573 -9.52 -6.00 20.11
C LEU A 573 -10.00 -6.09 21.56
N VAL A 574 -9.77 -7.20 22.28
CA VAL A 574 -10.20 -7.33 23.69
C VAL A 574 -9.27 -6.57 24.63
N LEU A 575 -7.96 -6.56 24.36
CA LEU A 575 -6.97 -5.88 25.21
C LEU A 575 -7.22 -4.36 25.35
N PRO A 576 -7.57 -3.61 24.28
CA PRO A 576 -8.01 -2.22 24.41
C PRO A 576 -9.22 -2.01 25.33
N ILE A 577 -10.10 -3.00 25.48
CA ILE A 577 -11.27 -2.94 26.37
C ILE A 577 -10.83 -3.03 27.84
N ILE A 578 -9.88 -3.92 28.13
CA ILE A 578 -9.34 -4.11 29.48
C ILE A 578 -8.58 -2.86 29.92
N LEU A 579 -7.73 -2.31 29.05
CA LEU A 579 -6.87 -1.18 29.39
C LEU A 579 -7.60 0.16 29.31
N ARG A 580 -8.55 0.33 28.37
CA ARG A 580 -9.32 1.57 28.15
C ARG A 580 -10.78 1.28 27.77
N PRO A 581 -11.64 0.89 28.73
CA PRO A 581 -12.99 0.38 28.44
C PRO A 581 -13.86 1.35 27.64
N LYS A 582 -13.85 2.65 27.93
CA LYS A 582 -14.65 3.65 27.17
C LYS A 582 -14.22 3.77 25.70
N VAL A 583 -12.92 3.64 25.41
CA VAL A 583 -12.39 3.77 24.05
C VAL A 583 -12.47 2.43 23.31
N GLY A 584 -12.06 1.33 23.94
CA GLY A 584 -12.18 -0.01 23.38
C GLY A 584 -13.63 -0.39 23.03
N LEU A 585 -14.59 -0.07 23.91
CA LEU A 585 -16.00 -0.29 23.63
C LEU A 585 -16.51 0.58 22.47
N SER A 586 -16.00 1.82 22.33
CA SER A 586 -16.35 2.68 21.19
C SER A 586 -15.81 2.15 19.85
N MET A 587 -14.63 1.51 19.86
CA MET A 587 -14.07 0.84 18.68
C MET A 587 -14.92 -0.37 18.27
N LEU A 588 -15.35 -1.18 19.23
CA LEU A 588 -16.21 -2.35 18.97
C LEU A 588 -17.62 -1.95 18.48
N LEU A 589 -18.22 -0.94 19.12
CA LEU A 589 -19.53 -0.39 18.74
C LEU A 589 -19.52 0.37 17.40
N SER A 590 -18.33 0.65 16.85
CA SER A 590 -18.18 1.24 15.52
C SER A 590 -18.24 0.21 14.39
N LEU A 591 -18.15 -1.09 14.70
CA LEU A 591 -18.32 -2.16 13.70
C LEU A 591 -19.74 -2.09 13.10
N PRO A 592 -19.90 -2.30 11.77
CA PRO A 592 -21.16 -2.03 11.06
C PRO A 592 -22.37 -2.74 11.68
N ILE A 593 -22.20 -4.00 12.06
CA ILE A 593 -23.24 -4.86 12.62
C ILE A 593 -23.64 -4.37 14.02
N LEU A 594 -22.67 -4.12 14.90
CA LEU A 594 -22.93 -3.64 16.27
C LEU A 594 -23.48 -2.22 16.28
N LYS A 595 -23.08 -1.38 15.33
CA LYS A 595 -23.62 -0.04 15.14
C LYS A 595 -25.10 -0.09 14.73
N GLN A 596 -25.49 -1.01 13.85
CA GLN A 596 -26.89 -1.23 13.48
C GLN A 596 -27.71 -1.69 14.70
N ILE A 597 -27.20 -2.66 15.47
CA ILE A 597 -27.85 -3.17 16.70
C ILE A 597 -27.98 -2.05 17.75
N ASN A 598 -26.92 -1.28 17.98
CA ASN A 598 -26.93 -0.19 18.96
C ASN A 598 -27.86 0.96 18.51
N ASN A 599 -27.88 1.29 17.22
CA ASN A 599 -28.82 2.28 16.69
C ASN A 599 -30.27 1.79 16.79
N ALA A 600 -30.54 0.52 16.50
CA ALA A 600 -31.85 -0.09 16.68
C ALA A 600 -32.28 -0.10 18.16
N SER A 601 -31.35 -0.39 19.07
CA SER A 601 -31.58 -0.33 20.52
C SER A 601 -31.83 1.11 21.00
N LYS A 602 -31.10 2.10 20.49
CA LYS A 602 -31.34 3.53 20.76
C LYS A 602 -32.68 3.99 20.20
N GLU A 603 -33.06 3.57 18.99
CA GLU A 603 -34.38 3.87 18.42
C GLU A 603 -35.49 3.23 19.26
N ARG A 604 -35.35 1.96 19.67
CA ARG A 604 -36.29 1.30 20.61
C ARG A 604 -36.37 2.01 21.95
N THR A 605 -35.24 2.49 22.48
CA THR A 605 -35.22 3.22 23.75
C THR A 605 -35.84 4.61 23.62
N LYS A 606 -35.67 5.27 22.46
CA LYS A 606 -36.37 6.52 22.14
C LYS A 606 -37.88 6.29 22.02
N LEU A 607 -38.29 5.25 21.30
CA LEU A 607 -39.70 4.83 21.17
C LEU A 607 -40.34 4.58 22.54
N LYS A 608 -39.68 3.80 23.41
CA LYS A 608 -40.14 3.58 24.80
C LYS A 608 -40.23 4.84 25.64
N ARG A 609 -39.36 5.84 25.40
CA ARG A 609 -39.46 7.16 26.07
C ARG A 609 -40.59 8.01 25.52
N TYR A 610 -40.94 7.86 24.24
CA TYR A 610 -42.09 8.55 23.63
C TYR A 610 -43.41 7.91 24.08
N GLU A 611 -43.47 6.59 24.18
CA GLU A 611 -44.59 5.85 24.76
C GLU A 611 -44.81 6.23 26.23
N GLY A 612 -43.74 6.31 27.03
CA GLY A 612 -43.81 6.73 28.44
C GLY A 612 -44.09 8.23 28.66
N ALA A 613 -44.09 9.04 27.60
CA ALA A 613 -44.39 10.47 27.65
C ALA A 613 -45.75 10.83 27.02
N GLU A 614 -46.59 9.82 26.72
CA GLU A 614 -47.93 9.96 26.11
C GLU A 614 -47.96 10.77 24.80
N ILE A 615 -46.85 10.77 24.04
CA ILE A 615 -46.83 11.39 22.71
C ILE A 615 -47.36 10.35 21.70
N ASN A 616 -48.68 10.32 21.51
CA ASN A 616 -49.41 9.36 20.65
C ASN A 616 -49.27 9.56 19.13
N ASN A 617 -48.33 10.41 18.67
CA ASN A 617 -48.13 10.67 17.24
C ASN A 617 -46.89 9.95 16.71
N ILE A 618 -46.87 8.62 16.87
CA ILE A 618 -45.79 7.76 16.36
C ILE A 618 -45.82 7.72 14.82
N ASP A 619 -47.02 7.81 14.23
CA ASP A 619 -47.23 7.76 12.78
C ASP A 619 -46.72 9.01 12.03
N LEU A 620 -46.81 10.21 12.64
CA LEU A 620 -46.31 11.46 12.04
C LEU A 620 -44.79 11.47 11.84
N PHE A 621 -44.02 10.76 12.67
CA PHE A 621 -42.57 10.62 12.50
C PHE A 621 -42.20 9.54 11.48
N ALA A 622 -43.04 8.52 11.30
CA ALA A 622 -42.90 7.53 10.24
C ALA A 622 -43.24 8.15 8.87
N GLU A 623 -44.35 8.89 8.78
CA GLU A 623 -44.75 9.66 7.59
C GLU A 623 -43.74 10.76 7.24
N GLN A 624 -43.15 11.46 8.22
CA GLN A 624 -42.04 12.41 7.96
C GLN A 624 -40.78 11.72 7.43
N LYS A 625 -40.48 10.49 7.85
CA LYS A 625 -39.37 9.71 7.29
C LYS A 625 -39.67 9.29 5.85
N GLU A 626 -40.91 8.94 5.52
CA GLU A 626 -41.34 8.56 4.16
C GLU A 626 -41.44 9.77 3.22
N THR A 627 -42.00 10.89 3.65
CA THR A 627 -42.08 12.13 2.84
C THR A 627 -40.69 12.70 2.54
N VAL A 628 -39.76 12.71 3.51
CA VAL A 628 -38.36 13.12 3.28
C VAL A 628 -37.59 12.10 2.42
N ALA A 629 -38.04 10.85 2.33
CA ALA A 629 -37.47 9.84 1.44
C ALA A 629 -38.03 9.92 0.00
N GLN A 630 -39.27 10.37 -0.17
CA GLN A 630 -39.97 10.47 -1.46
C GLN A 630 -39.77 11.82 -2.19
N GLU A 631 -39.48 12.91 -1.48
CA GLU A 631 -39.18 14.23 -2.08
C GLU A 631 -38.09 14.21 -3.18
N PRO A 632 -36.96 13.47 -3.07
CA PRO A 632 -35.97 13.41 -4.14
C PRO A 632 -36.40 12.62 -5.39
N GLU A 633 -37.46 11.81 -5.31
CA GLU A 633 -38.00 11.07 -6.47
C GLU A 633 -39.06 11.87 -7.24
N LYS A 634 -39.92 12.65 -6.55
CA LYS A 634 -40.87 13.55 -7.22
C LYS A 634 -40.20 14.70 -7.98
N ALA A 635 -39.02 15.15 -7.51
CA ALA A 635 -38.22 16.17 -8.19
C ALA A 635 -37.63 15.72 -9.54
N LYS A 636 -37.64 14.41 -9.86
CA LYS A 636 -37.13 13.90 -11.14
C LYS A 636 -38.20 13.78 -12.23
N ASN A 637 -39.48 13.73 -11.89
CA ASN A 637 -40.55 13.39 -12.84
C ASN A 637 -41.52 14.55 -13.19
N GLY A 638 -41.35 15.75 -12.64
CA GLY A 638 -42.19 16.92 -12.95
C GLY A 638 -41.51 17.90 -13.89
N LYS A 639 -41.85 17.87 -15.19
CA LYS A 639 -41.72 19.06 -16.06
C LYS A 639 -42.70 20.12 -15.57
N ASN A 640 -42.22 21.35 -15.42
CA ASN A 640 -42.96 22.63 -15.32
C ASN A 640 -44.21 22.67 -14.42
N SER A 641 -44.10 23.32 -13.27
CA SER A 641 -45.09 24.35 -12.90
C SER A 641 -44.48 25.39 -11.96
N ASN A 642 -44.75 26.65 -12.28
CA ASN A 642 -44.44 27.83 -11.47
C ASN A 642 -45.17 27.74 -10.11
N SER A 643 -44.45 27.93 -9.01
CA SER A 643 -44.98 28.74 -7.91
C SER A 643 -43.84 29.53 -7.24
N LYS A 644 -43.91 30.84 -7.43
CA LYS A 644 -43.23 31.82 -6.59
C LYS A 644 -43.92 31.83 -5.22
N ASN A 645 -43.11 32.12 -4.19
CA ASN A 645 -43.49 32.53 -2.84
C ASN A 645 -43.83 31.41 -1.84
N SER A 646 -42.80 30.92 -1.14
CA SER A 646 -42.92 30.62 0.28
C SER A 646 -41.68 31.14 1.04
N PRO A 647 -41.83 32.06 2.00
CA PRO A 647 -40.72 32.62 2.77
C PRO A 647 -40.14 31.64 3.82
N LEU A 648 -40.60 30.39 3.84
CA LEU A 648 -40.20 29.40 4.84
C LEU A 648 -38.83 28.76 4.57
N PHE A 649 -38.32 28.85 3.34
CA PHE A 649 -37.10 28.12 2.94
C PHE A 649 -35.79 28.91 3.14
N GLU A 650 -35.86 30.23 3.31
CA GLU A 650 -34.66 31.04 3.60
C GLU A 650 -34.23 30.97 5.06
N GLN A 651 -35.12 30.58 5.98
CA GLN A 651 -34.86 30.62 7.42
C GLN A 651 -34.01 29.44 7.94
N TYR A 652 -33.73 28.43 7.12
CA TYR A 652 -32.98 27.22 7.52
C TYR A 652 -31.52 27.18 7.05
N ASN A 653 -31.00 28.26 6.45
CA ASN A 653 -29.62 28.30 5.93
C ASN A 653 -28.57 28.96 6.83
N SER A 654 -28.90 29.35 8.08
CA SER A 654 -27.91 29.88 9.02
C SER A 654 -27.62 28.89 10.15
N PHE A 655 -26.55 28.10 10.00
CA PHE A 655 -25.99 27.29 11.09
C PHE A 655 -25.20 28.17 12.07
N GLU A 656 -25.88 28.83 13.02
CA GLU A 656 -25.28 29.25 14.28
C GLU A 656 -25.80 28.35 15.42
N LYS A 657 -24.90 27.91 16.31
CA LYS A 657 -25.28 27.10 17.48
C LYS A 657 -26.15 27.94 18.43
N PRO A 658 -27.24 27.42 19.01
CA PRO A 658 -28.05 28.19 19.95
C PRO A 658 -27.22 28.52 21.21
N LYS A 659 -27.17 29.81 21.56
CA LYS A 659 -26.62 30.29 22.84
C LYS A 659 -27.58 29.89 23.96
N ILE A 660 -27.07 29.17 24.96
CA ILE A 660 -27.82 28.78 26.16
C ILE A 660 -27.71 29.94 27.17
N TYR A 661 -28.83 30.60 27.48
CA TYR A 661 -28.90 31.55 28.59
C TYR A 661 -29.43 30.84 29.85
N LYS A 662 -28.72 30.97 30.98
CA LYS A 662 -29.25 30.65 32.31
C LYS A 662 -29.93 31.89 32.87
N ILE A 663 -31.24 31.85 33.07
CA ILE A 663 -31.97 32.90 33.77
C ILE A 663 -31.77 32.69 35.28
N LYS A 664 -31.14 33.68 35.95
CA LYS A 664 -31.16 33.79 37.42
C LYS A 664 -32.47 34.47 37.81
N SER A 665 -33.28 33.80 38.63
CA SER A 665 -34.42 34.41 39.31
C SER A 665 -33.97 35.17 40.57
N LYS A 666 -34.21 36.48 40.59
CA LYS A 666 -34.41 37.38 41.75
C LYS A 666 -35.36 38.47 41.21
N SER A 667 -36.43 38.93 41.84
CA SER A 667 -37.00 38.73 43.18
C SER A 667 -38.39 39.39 43.19
N LYS A 668 -39.28 38.97 44.09
CA LYS A 668 -39.77 39.85 45.15
C LYS A 668 -39.90 39.03 46.43
#